data_AF-A0A936BZ49-F1
#
_entry.id   AF-A0A936BZ49-F1
#
_cell.length_a   1.000
_cell.length_b   1.000
_cell.length_c   1.000
_cell.angle_alpha   90.00
_cell.angle_beta   90.00
_cell.angle_gamma   90.00
#
_symmetry.space_group_name_H-M   'P 1'
#
loop_
_entity.id
_entity.type
_entity.pdbx_description
1 polymer ?
#
loop_
_entity_poly.entity_id
_entity_poly.type
_entity_poly.pdbx_seq_one_letter_code
_entity_poly.pdbx_strand_id
1 'polypeptide(L)'
;MAITIIGEKKPPERPSSSRPEADLPRPGSAPAAERTLRREQIASLFDHENPLVRAFAVEQTRARTDEDWTDALIAKVNDPHPAVAMEAMMRLDERRAVRGAEAIAARFATSNGEVAAVAAKALGRLAPARLLSEVKKRGRLDDEAYAATATALAVVASPDVVEFLDQAMNRAGALHAERRVALYGAALLSGHTKLTTRALTLAIRDSKEEEPENASFPTRAALAAISGLPMVASRRESGLELYDHMRDVLEKDAERVLPDVHHREALLEALKIKRPNFILECLIPVLKIELATPTADMVAAPGTGTDAGTSTSNSVSVSANTNPSLPLDGPESLGSLPRRRHGLLAALIEQRNAIGALDLPAAALFLVVATQAVQVILAGAKRPADDKASAPDAALVALSKALEGHPSAEALEAMSLEATTEFFKAKSPRDMRRLLGVMSRETWTRPETRRRILEAVTVSGHAGMLFQAASETDETPFHQTVFDVAQSHPSETEDAVVEALDETPIERRKALFLLALIDRIRTTRVALAVGRAAPKLNEHDRNATTRALLRLGDDRLLPLLEARAFRDEPEEAAFLILSLIHKKEVTGRLKQILERAPEETFGDKPHLRLGLKCKHCGEIFTYRIEHVHLDIEAKDEFGDPVFVGEIRCKACQTQDALEPTPESGRIIANHMLSFLSAARAGQLTTPPLVTPSQTSVLGRRLGFAAALRALNEAIERSPDGIRPRIQRARVRMILERPGVEEDADAALAIDPNAVEGKALKAAARARAQDFETAMRLLSEAWHLVQKDAPGRIYETDDRETFASGLEDNMLSLAHHTAAPTDIDLGAARARFAEREAEEEAHLAAQAEAEEAEAQAHAQGARSAANDQETDARDALDAPRRGPRNASVASAAKGDNFDRFRHVGRNDACPCGSGKKFKKCHGATATR
;
A
#
# COMPACT_ATOMS: atom_id res chain seq x y z
N MET A 1 26.95 27.71 -58.34
CA MET A 1 27.24 26.43 -59.00
C MET A 1 26.56 25.32 -58.23
N ALA A 2 25.98 24.37 -58.99
CA ALA A 2 25.03 23.30 -58.67
C ALA A 2 25.05 22.60 -57.29
N ILE A 3 23.88 22.64 -56.64
CA ILE A 3 23.04 21.57 -56.08
C ILE A 3 23.57 20.11 -56.08
N THR A 4 23.53 19.45 -54.90
CA THR A 4 23.12 18.03 -54.68
C THR A 4 22.76 17.89 -53.18
N ILE A 5 21.52 18.02 -52.69
CA ILE A 5 20.35 17.11 -52.64
C ILE A 5 20.64 15.68 -52.12
N ILE A 6 20.14 15.46 -50.89
CA ILE A 6 19.63 14.22 -50.25
C ILE A 6 20.62 13.07 -50.04
N GLY A 7 21.07 12.95 -48.79
CA GLY A 7 21.29 11.65 -48.15
C GLY A 7 20.35 11.57 -46.95
N GLU A 8 19.34 10.72 -47.05
CA GLU A 8 18.46 10.35 -45.95
C GLU A 8 19.32 10.04 -44.71
N LYS A 9 19.19 10.86 -43.65
CA LYS A 9 19.64 10.42 -42.33
C LYS A 9 18.75 9.23 -41.98
N LYS A 10 19.29 8.03 -42.22
CA LYS A 10 18.82 6.79 -41.61
C LYS A 10 18.44 7.13 -40.16
N PRO A 11 17.20 6.86 -39.70
CA PRO A 11 16.87 7.07 -38.30
C PRO A 11 17.96 6.40 -37.46
N PRO A 12 18.41 7.00 -36.34
CA PRO A 12 19.37 6.33 -35.48
C PRO A 12 18.85 4.91 -35.29
N GLU A 13 19.64 3.92 -35.72
CA GLU A 13 19.31 2.53 -35.48
C GLU A 13 18.90 2.46 -34.02
N ARG A 14 17.68 1.93 -33.75
CA ARG A 14 17.28 1.62 -32.37
C ARG A 14 18.52 1.01 -31.75
N PRO A 15 19.10 1.57 -30.67
CA PRO A 15 20.12 0.81 -29.95
C PRO A 15 19.45 -0.52 -29.69
N SER A 16 20.00 -1.57 -30.31
CA SER A 16 19.36 -2.87 -30.29
C SER A 16 19.04 -3.12 -28.83
N SER A 17 17.78 -3.43 -28.54
CA SER A 17 17.36 -3.95 -27.25
C SER A 17 17.99 -5.34 -27.01
N SER A 18 19.18 -5.60 -27.55
CA SER A 18 20.12 -6.59 -27.11
C SER A 18 20.50 -6.20 -25.68
N ARG A 19 19.55 -6.50 -24.78
CA ARG A 19 19.82 -7.08 -23.48
C ARG A 19 21.13 -7.84 -23.65
N PRO A 20 22.22 -7.50 -22.95
CA PRO A 20 23.28 -8.47 -22.82
C PRO A 20 22.59 -9.66 -22.15
N GLU A 21 22.18 -10.66 -22.95
CA GLU A 21 22.02 -12.00 -22.44
C GLU A 21 23.41 -12.30 -21.92
N ALA A 22 23.57 -12.14 -20.60
CA ALA A 22 24.78 -12.60 -19.95
C ALA A 22 24.94 -14.05 -20.43
N ASP A 23 26.08 -14.35 -21.07
CA ASP A 23 26.37 -15.69 -21.58
C ASP A 23 26.60 -16.61 -20.38
N LEU A 24 25.48 -16.97 -19.74
CA LEU A 24 25.45 -17.78 -18.55
C LEU A 24 25.63 -19.24 -18.97
N PRO A 25 26.49 -20.00 -18.27
CA PRO A 25 26.62 -21.43 -18.49
C PRO A 25 25.26 -22.12 -18.48
N ARG A 26 25.11 -23.20 -19.26
CA ARG A 26 23.88 -24.01 -19.22
C ARG A 26 23.72 -24.63 -17.82
N PRO A 27 22.50 -24.72 -17.27
CA PRO A 27 22.28 -25.34 -15.96
C PRO A 27 22.91 -26.72 -15.81
N GLY A 28 22.85 -27.57 -16.84
CA GLY A 28 23.46 -28.91 -16.84
C GLY A 28 24.99 -28.96 -16.78
N SER A 29 25.69 -27.81 -16.84
CA SER A 29 27.15 -27.76 -16.66
C SER A 29 27.58 -27.82 -15.19
N ALA A 30 26.64 -27.59 -14.25
CA ALA A 30 26.91 -27.65 -12.82
C ALA A 30 26.43 -28.98 -12.20
N PRO A 31 27.06 -29.45 -11.12
CA PRO A 31 26.61 -30.63 -10.38
C PRO A 31 25.17 -30.47 -9.86
N ALA A 32 24.41 -31.56 -9.86
CA ALA A 32 23.07 -31.61 -9.29
C ALA A 32 23.11 -31.42 -7.76
N ALA A 33 22.11 -30.73 -7.22
CA ALA A 33 21.96 -30.43 -5.79
C ALA A 33 23.14 -29.64 -5.16
N GLU A 34 24.01 -29.02 -5.96
CA GLU A 34 25.09 -28.18 -5.45
C GLU A 34 24.52 -26.85 -4.94
N ARG A 35 24.60 -26.64 -3.62
CA ARG A 35 24.22 -25.37 -2.98
C ARG A 35 25.13 -24.23 -3.44
N THR A 36 24.55 -23.07 -3.70
CA THR A 36 25.29 -21.86 -4.11
C THR A 36 26.20 -21.31 -3.00
N LEU A 37 25.75 -21.39 -1.74
CA LEU A 37 26.51 -20.97 -0.56
C LEU A 37 26.53 -22.09 0.47
N ARG A 38 27.72 -22.41 0.97
CA ARG A 38 27.94 -23.35 2.08
C ARG A 38 27.70 -22.69 3.44
N ARG A 39 27.48 -23.52 4.45
CA ARG A 39 27.27 -23.08 5.84
C ARG A 39 28.42 -22.21 6.34
N GLU A 40 29.66 -22.60 6.09
CA GLU A 40 30.84 -21.85 6.55
C GLU A 40 30.94 -20.47 5.89
N GLN A 41 30.60 -20.38 4.60
CA GLN A 41 30.58 -19.12 3.88
C GLN A 41 29.54 -18.17 4.50
N ILE A 42 28.32 -18.66 4.74
CA ILE A 42 27.25 -17.86 5.36
C ILE A 42 27.64 -17.43 6.78
N ALA A 43 28.20 -18.34 7.58
CA ALA A 43 28.64 -18.02 8.93
C ALA A 43 29.66 -16.87 8.95
N SER A 44 30.59 -16.82 7.98
CA SER A 44 31.55 -15.72 7.88
C SER A 44 30.91 -14.35 7.56
N LEU A 45 29.73 -14.33 6.94
CA LEU A 45 29.04 -13.09 6.56
C LEU A 45 28.29 -12.44 7.75
N PHE A 46 28.03 -13.19 8.83
CA PHE A 46 27.33 -12.66 10.01
C PHE A 46 28.07 -11.50 10.66
N ASP A 47 29.39 -11.43 10.53
CA ASP A 47 30.24 -10.40 11.16
C ASP A 47 30.84 -9.43 10.12
N HIS A 48 30.26 -9.36 8.92
CA HIS A 48 30.71 -8.46 7.87
C HIS A 48 30.50 -6.98 8.26
N GLU A 49 31.41 -6.09 7.86
CA GLU A 49 31.36 -4.66 8.20
C GLU A 49 30.09 -3.98 7.65
N ASN A 50 29.73 -4.28 6.41
CA ASN A 50 28.51 -3.77 5.77
C ASN A 50 27.24 -4.45 6.33
N PRO A 51 26.26 -3.69 6.86
CA PRO A 51 25.03 -4.24 7.44
C PRO A 51 24.12 -4.95 6.43
N LEU A 52 24.13 -4.56 5.15
CA LEU A 52 23.33 -5.22 4.11
C LEU A 52 23.80 -6.67 3.90
N VAL A 53 25.11 -6.91 4.01
CA VAL A 53 25.70 -8.26 3.92
C VAL A 53 25.33 -9.10 5.15
N ARG A 54 25.31 -8.50 6.35
CA ARG A 54 24.84 -9.18 7.56
C ARG A 54 23.35 -9.53 7.47
N ALA A 55 22.52 -8.62 6.99
CA ALA A 55 21.08 -8.86 6.78
C ALA A 55 20.86 -10.01 5.78
N PHE A 56 21.62 -10.01 4.67
CA PHE A 56 21.63 -11.13 3.73
C PHE A 56 22.00 -12.45 4.41
N ALA A 57 23.05 -12.47 5.25
CA ALA A 57 23.47 -13.67 5.96
C ALA A 57 22.35 -14.24 6.87
N VAL A 58 21.63 -13.36 7.57
CA VAL A 58 20.47 -13.73 8.39
C VAL A 58 19.34 -14.29 7.51
N GLU A 59 19.01 -13.61 6.41
CA GLU A 59 17.99 -14.05 5.45
C GLU A 59 18.34 -15.43 4.84
N GLN A 60 19.64 -15.70 4.64
CA GLN A 60 20.11 -16.98 4.11
C GLN A 60 19.71 -18.18 4.98
N THR A 61 19.47 -17.98 6.27
CA THR A 61 19.04 -19.03 7.21
C THR A 61 17.60 -19.48 7.01
N ARG A 62 16.75 -18.70 6.32
CA ARG A 62 15.31 -19.02 6.15
C ARG A 62 15.07 -20.39 5.49
N ALA A 63 15.84 -20.70 4.45
CA ALA A 63 15.70 -21.91 3.65
C ALA A 63 16.48 -23.10 4.20
N ARG A 64 17.34 -22.90 5.21
CA ARG A 64 18.24 -23.92 5.77
C ARG A 64 17.71 -24.43 7.10
N THR A 65 16.60 -25.16 7.04
CA THR A 65 15.94 -25.76 8.21
C THR A 65 16.64 -27.02 8.72
N ASP A 66 17.47 -27.64 7.87
CA ASP A 66 18.38 -28.74 8.18
C ASP A 66 19.54 -28.34 9.10
N GLU A 67 19.80 -27.03 9.22
CA GLU A 67 20.89 -26.45 9.98
C GLU A 67 20.38 -25.64 11.17
N ASP A 68 20.97 -25.85 12.35
CA ASP A 68 20.71 -24.99 13.51
C ASP A 68 21.52 -23.69 13.43
N TRP A 69 20.81 -22.57 13.29
CA TRP A 69 21.35 -21.21 13.25
C TRP A 69 20.94 -20.39 14.50
N THR A 70 20.30 -21.02 15.48
CA THR A 70 19.64 -20.32 16.58
C THR A 70 20.58 -19.39 17.35
N ASP A 71 21.77 -19.86 17.73
CA ASP A 71 22.72 -19.04 18.50
C ASP A 71 23.25 -17.85 17.68
N ALA A 72 23.52 -18.05 16.38
CA ALA A 72 23.93 -16.97 15.48
C ALA A 72 22.83 -15.92 15.30
N LEU A 73 21.57 -16.36 15.18
CA LEU A 73 20.42 -15.46 15.08
C LEU A 73 20.20 -14.68 16.38
N ILE A 74 20.31 -15.34 17.54
CA ILE A 74 20.22 -14.68 18.86
C ILE A 74 21.27 -13.57 18.98
N ALA A 75 22.50 -13.82 18.54
CA ALA A 75 23.56 -12.81 18.57
C ALA A 75 23.22 -11.57 17.71
N LYS A 76 22.50 -11.75 16.59
CA LYS A 76 22.12 -10.63 15.69
C LYS A 76 20.86 -9.88 16.09
N VAL A 77 20.11 -10.32 17.10
CA VAL A 77 18.98 -9.55 17.65
C VAL A 77 19.41 -8.16 18.13
N ASN A 78 20.65 -8.04 18.62
CA ASN A 78 21.22 -6.77 19.10
C ASN A 78 22.13 -6.09 18.07
N ASP A 79 22.04 -6.43 16.78
CA ASP A 79 22.80 -5.73 15.74
C ASP A 79 22.47 -4.23 15.75
N PRO A 80 23.47 -3.34 15.61
CA PRO A 80 23.23 -1.90 15.60
C PRO A 80 22.32 -1.47 14.44
N HIS A 81 22.33 -2.21 13.32
CA HIS A 81 21.51 -1.87 12.17
C HIS A 81 20.09 -2.48 12.28
N PRO A 82 19.02 -1.68 12.26
CA PRO A 82 17.63 -2.14 12.43
C PRO A 82 17.23 -3.31 11.53
N ALA A 83 17.55 -3.23 10.23
CA ALA A 83 17.20 -4.27 9.26
C ALA A 83 17.77 -5.66 9.63
N VAL A 84 19.00 -5.72 10.15
CA VAL A 84 19.64 -6.98 10.55
C VAL A 84 18.95 -7.55 11.79
N ALA A 85 18.70 -6.70 12.79
CA ALA A 85 18.03 -7.08 14.02
C ALA A 85 16.60 -7.60 13.78
N MET A 86 15.81 -6.88 12.96
CA MET A 86 14.44 -7.28 12.63
C MET A 86 14.41 -8.61 11.89
N GLU A 87 15.27 -8.77 10.88
CA GLU A 87 15.37 -10.02 10.12
C GLU A 87 15.73 -11.19 11.05
N ALA A 88 16.65 -10.99 12.02
CA ALA A 88 17.03 -12.02 12.97
C ALA A 88 15.85 -12.44 13.88
N MET A 89 15.08 -11.47 14.37
CA MET A 89 13.88 -11.72 15.18
C MET A 89 12.79 -12.47 14.39
N MET A 90 12.58 -12.10 13.12
CA MET A 90 11.64 -12.79 12.23
C MET A 90 12.05 -14.24 12.00
N ARG A 91 13.35 -14.51 11.79
CA ARG A 91 13.86 -15.88 11.62
C ARG A 91 13.74 -16.72 12.88
N LEU A 92 13.91 -16.13 14.07
CA LEU A 92 13.68 -16.80 15.35
C LEU A 92 12.19 -17.14 15.56
N ASP A 93 11.27 -16.22 15.23
CA ASP A 93 9.81 -16.47 15.28
C ASP A 93 9.41 -17.62 14.35
N GLU A 94 9.83 -17.59 13.09
CA GLU A 94 9.52 -18.63 12.09
C GLU A 94 10.00 -20.01 12.53
N ARG A 95 11.16 -20.09 13.20
CA ARG A 95 11.72 -21.33 13.76
C ARG A 95 11.08 -21.74 15.09
N ARG A 96 10.18 -20.92 15.67
CA ARG A 96 9.63 -21.09 17.02
C ARG A 96 10.72 -21.23 18.08
N ALA A 97 11.83 -20.50 17.93
CA ALA A 97 13.01 -20.62 18.77
C ALA A 97 12.86 -19.89 20.11
N VAL A 98 12.21 -20.54 21.08
CA VAL A 98 11.94 -19.97 22.43
C VAL A 98 13.21 -19.50 23.14
N ARG A 99 14.37 -20.14 22.87
CA ARG A 99 15.68 -19.73 23.42
C ARG A 99 16.05 -18.28 23.12
N GLY A 100 15.54 -17.70 22.03
CA GLY A 100 15.80 -16.31 21.67
C GLY A 100 14.93 -15.28 22.39
N ALA A 101 13.93 -15.71 23.15
CA ALA A 101 12.95 -14.81 23.77
C ALA A 101 13.59 -13.76 24.69
N GLU A 102 14.62 -14.10 25.48
CA GLU A 102 15.29 -13.13 26.37
C GLU A 102 16.05 -12.04 25.60
N ALA A 103 16.73 -12.40 24.51
CA ALA A 103 17.41 -11.43 23.66
C ALA A 103 16.40 -10.48 22.99
N ILE A 104 15.29 -11.03 22.50
CA ILE A 104 14.20 -10.25 21.89
C ILE A 104 13.55 -9.32 22.92
N ALA A 105 13.34 -9.80 24.16
CA ALA A 105 12.81 -8.98 25.25
C ALA A 105 13.73 -7.81 25.60
N ALA A 106 15.05 -8.04 25.69
CA ALA A 106 16.03 -6.98 25.91
C ALA A 106 16.05 -5.95 24.77
N ARG A 107 15.96 -6.42 23.51
CA ARG A 107 15.89 -5.55 22.34
C ARG A 107 14.60 -4.74 22.32
N PHE A 108 13.46 -5.36 22.65
CA PHE A 108 12.18 -4.67 22.79
C PHE A 108 12.29 -3.55 23.81
N ALA A 109 12.83 -3.81 25.01
CA ALA A 109 12.92 -2.82 26.09
C ALA A 109 13.67 -1.53 25.69
N THR A 110 14.57 -1.60 24.71
CA THR A 110 15.48 -0.50 24.32
C THR A 110 15.19 0.12 22.94
N SER A 111 14.24 -0.42 22.16
CA SER A 111 13.99 0.00 20.76
C SER A 111 12.62 0.64 20.59
N ASN A 112 12.42 1.55 19.63
CA ASN A 112 11.13 2.14 19.26
C ASN A 112 10.78 1.84 17.80
N GLY A 113 9.57 2.20 17.36
CA GLY A 113 9.09 2.06 15.98
C GLY A 113 9.07 0.62 15.49
N GLU A 114 9.45 0.41 14.23
CA GLU A 114 9.42 -0.89 13.55
C GLU A 114 10.19 -1.98 14.29
N VAL A 115 11.39 -1.68 14.83
CA VAL A 115 12.20 -2.66 15.58
C VAL A 115 11.46 -3.17 16.80
N ALA A 116 10.80 -2.28 17.54
CA ALA A 116 10.01 -2.63 18.72
C ALA A 116 8.75 -3.41 18.32
N ALA A 117 8.10 -3.02 17.22
CA ALA A 117 6.92 -3.70 16.70
C ALA A 117 7.23 -5.15 16.29
N VAL A 118 8.33 -5.37 15.56
CA VAL A 118 8.80 -6.72 15.17
C VAL A 118 9.16 -7.53 16.42
N ALA A 119 9.88 -6.94 17.38
CA ALA A 119 10.23 -7.60 18.63
C ALA A 119 8.99 -8.02 19.43
N ALA A 120 7.98 -7.14 19.54
CA ALA A 120 6.74 -7.43 20.22
C ALA A 120 5.97 -8.58 19.57
N LYS A 121 5.86 -8.59 18.24
CA LYS A 121 5.19 -9.65 17.48
C LYS A 121 5.88 -11.01 17.67
N ALA A 122 7.20 -11.05 17.55
CA ALA A 122 7.98 -12.26 17.76
C ALA A 122 7.86 -12.75 19.21
N LEU A 123 8.02 -11.86 20.19
CA LEU A 123 7.93 -12.22 21.61
C LEU A 123 6.53 -12.67 22.02
N GLY A 124 5.47 -12.08 21.46
CA GLY A 124 4.09 -12.50 21.73
C GLY A 124 3.81 -13.94 21.30
N ARG A 125 4.44 -14.42 20.24
CA ARG A 125 4.32 -15.82 19.78
C ARG A 125 5.25 -16.77 20.52
N LEU A 126 6.48 -16.34 20.81
CA LEU A 126 7.51 -17.17 21.43
C LEU A 126 7.37 -17.26 22.96
N ALA A 127 7.09 -16.15 23.63
CA ALA A 127 7.05 -16.02 25.08
C ALA A 127 6.14 -14.84 25.53
N PRO A 128 4.81 -14.98 25.41
CA PRO A 128 3.87 -13.87 25.66
C PRO A 128 3.87 -13.34 27.10
N ALA A 129 4.07 -14.22 28.10
CA ALA A 129 4.23 -13.80 29.48
C ALA A 129 5.44 -12.87 29.68
N ARG A 130 6.51 -13.11 28.91
CA ARG A 130 7.71 -12.27 28.92
C ARG A 130 7.41 -10.90 28.29
N LEU A 131 6.71 -10.86 27.16
CA LEU A 131 6.24 -9.60 26.56
C LEU A 131 5.42 -8.79 27.56
N LEU A 132 4.42 -9.40 28.21
CA LEU A 132 3.59 -8.72 29.20
C LEU A 132 4.44 -8.15 30.35
N SER A 133 5.43 -8.91 30.84
CA SER A 133 6.32 -8.45 31.90
C SER A 133 7.16 -7.24 31.49
N GLU A 134 7.62 -7.18 30.24
CA GLU A 134 8.39 -6.05 29.73
C GLU A 134 7.51 -4.83 29.46
N VAL A 135 6.31 -5.02 28.91
CA VAL A 135 5.35 -3.92 28.70
C VAL A 135 4.94 -3.28 30.03
N LYS A 136 4.75 -4.07 31.10
CA LYS A 136 4.44 -3.53 32.43
C LYS A 136 5.57 -2.70 33.04
N LYS A 137 6.83 -3.02 32.74
CA LYS A 137 8.00 -2.27 33.21
C LYS A 137 8.29 -1.04 32.35
N ARG A 138 7.92 -1.12 31.08
CA ARG A 138 8.22 -0.12 30.06
C ARG A 138 7.23 1.04 30.14
N GLY A 139 7.74 2.25 29.92
CA GLY A 139 6.93 3.48 29.89
C GLY A 139 6.13 3.65 28.60
N ARG A 140 6.00 4.89 28.12
CA ARG A 140 5.24 5.22 26.90
C ARG A 140 5.91 4.63 25.65
N LEU A 141 5.23 3.70 25.00
CA LEU A 141 5.57 3.21 23.64
C LEU A 141 5.19 4.26 22.58
N ASP A 142 5.86 4.27 21.44
CA ASP A 142 5.38 4.95 20.21
C ASP A 142 4.17 4.21 19.60
N ASP A 143 3.52 4.83 18.61
CA ASP A 143 2.22 4.37 18.09
C ASP A 143 2.33 3.01 17.37
N GLU A 144 3.41 2.81 16.62
CA GLU A 144 3.67 1.58 15.87
C GLU A 144 3.97 0.40 16.82
N ALA A 145 4.89 0.61 17.76
CA ALA A 145 5.23 -0.37 18.78
C ALA A 145 4.02 -0.72 19.67
N TYR A 146 3.21 0.27 20.01
CA TYR A 146 1.97 0.08 20.77
C TYR A 146 0.99 -0.82 20.03
N ALA A 147 0.74 -0.54 18.74
CA ALA A 147 -0.22 -1.30 17.94
C ALA A 147 0.19 -2.77 17.77
N ALA A 148 1.47 -3.02 17.47
CA ALA A 148 2.00 -4.36 17.36
C ALA A 148 1.95 -5.12 18.70
N THR A 149 2.28 -4.45 19.81
CA THR A 149 2.22 -5.03 21.16
C THR A 149 0.80 -5.42 21.55
N ALA A 150 -0.16 -4.52 21.35
CA ALA A 150 -1.56 -4.76 21.67
C ALA A 150 -2.10 -5.97 20.88
N THR A 151 -1.79 -6.03 19.57
CA THR A 151 -2.17 -7.15 18.71
C THR A 151 -1.50 -8.45 19.13
N ALA A 152 -0.21 -8.43 19.46
CA ALA A 152 0.55 -9.60 19.87
C ALA A 152 0.04 -10.19 21.18
N LEU A 153 -0.36 -9.35 22.14
CA LEU A 153 -0.96 -9.78 23.39
C LEU A 153 -2.40 -10.29 23.20
N ALA A 154 -3.20 -9.64 22.35
CA ALA A 154 -4.60 -10.02 22.12
C ALA A 154 -4.79 -11.50 21.73
N VAL A 155 -3.87 -12.06 20.95
CA VAL A 155 -3.94 -13.45 20.48
C VAL A 155 -3.63 -14.46 21.62
N VAL A 156 -3.18 -13.98 22.78
CA VAL A 156 -2.81 -14.81 23.93
C VAL A 156 -3.99 -14.94 24.89
N ALA A 157 -4.56 -16.13 24.98
CA ALA A 157 -5.63 -16.46 25.94
C ALA A 157 -5.09 -16.59 27.38
N SER A 158 -4.70 -15.46 28.00
CA SER A 158 -4.22 -15.40 29.39
C SER A 158 -5.06 -14.42 30.23
N PRO A 159 -5.50 -14.79 31.44
CA PRO A 159 -6.23 -13.89 32.34
C PRO A 159 -5.49 -12.57 32.61
N ASP A 160 -4.16 -12.63 32.78
CA ASP A 160 -3.32 -11.45 33.05
C ASP A 160 -3.30 -10.47 31.87
N VAL A 161 -3.41 -11.00 30.64
CA VAL A 161 -3.47 -10.19 29.42
C VAL A 161 -4.83 -9.53 29.28
N VAL A 162 -5.91 -10.29 29.56
CA VAL A 162 -7.27 -9.75 29.57
C VAL A 162 -7.39 -8.62 30.59
N GLU A 163 -6.88 -8.82 31.79
CA GLU A 163 -6.87 -7.79 32.84
C GLU A 163 -6.07 -6.56 32.41
N PHE A 164 -4.89 -6.76 31.80
CA PHE A 164 -4.07 -5.66 31.30
C PHE A 164 -4.79 -4.83 30.22
N LEU A 165 -5.43 -5.49 29.24
CA LEU A 165 -6.23 -4.80 28.21
C LEU A 165 -7.45 -4.10 28.82
N ASP A 166 -8.11 -4.71 29.81
CA ASP A 166 -9.25 -4.12 30.53
C ASP A 166 -8.85 -2.83 31.27
N GLN A 167 -7.68 -2.83 31.91
CA GLN A 167 -7.11 -1.65 32.57
C GLN A 167 -6.72 -0.58 31.55
N ALA A 168 -6.14 -0.96 30.40
CA ALA A 168 -5.79 -0.02 29.34
C ALA A 168 -7.03 0.68 28.76
N MET A 169 -8.15 -0.06 28.59
CA MET A 169 -9.41 0.52 28.12
C MET A 169 -10.00 1.58 29.06
N ASN A 170 -9.71 1.54 30.36
CA ASN A 170 -10.12 2.60 31.28
C ASN A 170 -9.53 3.97 30.93
N ARG A 171 -8.39 3.99 30.24
CA ARG A 171 -7.68 5.20 29.82
C ARG A 171 -7.85 5.50 28.32
N ALA A 172 -8.73 4.78 27.62
CA ALA A 172 -8.87 4.88 26.18
C ALA A 172 -9.17 6.31 25.72
N GLY A 173 -10.03 7.05 26.42
CA GLY A 173 -10.38 8.44 26.08
C GLY A 173 -9.21 9.43 26.15
N ALA A 174 -8.11 9.08 26.83
CA ALA A 174 -6.90 9.92 26.89
C ALA A 174 -5.86 9.56 25.82
N LEU A 175 -6.11 8.53 25.00
CA LEU A 175 -5.22 8.11 23.92
C LEU A 175 -5.56 8.84 22.62
N HIS A 176 -4.56 9.08 21.76
CA HIS A 176 -4.80 9.52 20.38
C HIS A 176 -5.54 8.45 19.57
N ALA A 177 -6.24 8.87 18.50
CA ALA A 177 -7.16 8.02 17.73
C ALA A 177 -6.53 6.70 17.24
N GLU A 178 -5.29 6.72 16.73
CA GLU A 178 -4.61 5.51 16.23
C GLU A 178 -4.33 4.47 17.34
N ARG A 179 -3.94 4.93 18.54
CA ARG A 179 -3.76 4.05 19.70
C ARG A 179 -5.09 3.51 20.20
N ARG A 180 -6.17 4.30 20.15
CA ARG A 180 -7.53 3.82 20.48
C ARG A 180 -7.95 2.71 19.53
N VAL A 181 -7.76 2.92 18.23
CA VAL A 181 -8.01 1.92 17.19
C VAL A 181 -7.25 0.62 17.46
N ALA A 182 -5.95 0.71 17.75
CA ALA A 182 -5.15 -0.47 18.04
C ALA A 182 -5.60 -1.21 19.31
N LEU A 183 -5.96 -0.47 20.36
CA LEU A 183 -6.48 -1.04 21.61
C LEU A 183 -7.83 -1.74 21.41
N TYR A 184 -8.74 -1.12 20.65
CA TYR A 184 -10.05 -1.70 20.35
C TYR A 184 -9.90 -2.93 19.45
N GLY A 185 -9.06 -2.85 18.42
CA GLY A 185 -8.72 -3.99 17.58
C GLY A 185 -8.17 -5.16 18.39
N ALA A 186 -7.24 -4.90 19.31
CA ALA A 186 -6.71 -5.91 20.24
C ALA A 186 -7.80 -6.51 21.15
N ALA A 187 -8.67 -5.68 21.74
CA ALA A 187 -9.79 -6.15 22.55
C ALA A 187 -10.74 -7.06 21.75
N LEU A 188 -11.06 -6.70 20.50
CA LEU A 188 -11.89 -7.50 19.61
C LEU A 188 -11.22 -8.82 19.21
N LEU A 189 -9.94 -8.77 18.82
CA LEU A 189 -9.16 -9.95 18.44
C LEU A 189 -8.95 -10.94 19.60
N SER A 190 -9.05 -10.48 20.85
CA SER A 190 -8.96 -11.35 22.03
C SER A 190 -10.12 -12.36 22.14
N GLY A 191 -11.26 -12.06 21.50
CA GLY A 191 -12.48 -12.86 21.62
C GLY A 191 -13.09 -12.87 23.02
N HIS A 192 -12.57 -12.09 23.99
CA HIS A 192 -13.07 -12.06 25.35
C HIS A 192 -14.32 -11.18 25.46
N THR A 193 -15.45 -11.77 25.82
CA THR A 193 -16.78 -11.12 25.80
C THR A 193 -16.78 -9.73 26.46
N LYS A 194 -16.23 -9.60 27.68
CA LYS A 194 -16.15 -8.32 28.39
C LYS A 194 -15.36 -7.25 27.62
N LEU A 195 -14.24 -7.63 26.99
CA LEU A 195 -13.37 -6.69 26.27
C LEU A 195 -14.02 -6.29 24.95
N THR A 196 -14.59 -7.26 24.23
CA THR A 196 -15.31 -7.05 22.97
C THR A 196 -16.49 -6.10 23.18
N THR A 197 -17.35 -6.34 24.17
CA THR A 197 -18.48 -5.46 24.47
C THR A 197 -18.01 -4.05 24.75
N ARG A 198 -17.03 -3.87 25.65
CA ARG A 198 -16.48 -2.54 26.00
C ARG A 198 -15.87 -1.81 24.80
N ALA A 199 -15.08 -2.50 23.99
CA ALA A 199 -14.44 -1.90 22.81
C ALA A 199 -15.49 -1.40 21.80
N LEU A 200 -16.56 -2.16 21.60
CA LEU A 200 -17.66 -1.75 20.72
C LEU A 200 -18.47 -0.59 21.31
N THR A 201 -18.75 -0.60 22.61
CA THR A 201 -19.39 0.53 23.30
C THR A 201 -18.60 1.82 23.12
N LEU A 202 -17.29 1.76 23.33
CA LEU A 202 -16.41 2.91 23.20
C LEU A 202 -16.27 3.35 21.73
N ALA A 203 -16.16 2.42 20.78
CA ALA A 203 -16.13 2.75 19.35
C ALA A 203 -17.41 3.46 18.90
N ILE A 204 -18.59 3.00 19.34
CA ILE A 204 -19.89 3.66 19.07
C ILE A 204 -19.97 5.04 19.73
N ARG A 205 -19.41 5.21 20.92
CA ARG A 205 -19.35 6.51 21.58
C ARG A 205 -18.46 7.49 20.80
N ASP A 206 -17.25 7.07 20.47
CA ASP A 206 -16.28 7.86 19.69
C ASP A 206 -16.84 8.22 18.31
N SER A 207 -17.76 7.41 17.80
CA SER A 207 -18.45 7.63 16.53
C SER A 207 -19.26 8.92 16.45
N LYS A 208 -19.57 9.54 17.59
CA LYS A 208 -20.31 10.81 17.64
C LYS A 208 -19.41 12.02 17.37
N GLU A 209 -18.11 11.81 17.28
CA GLU A 209 -17.11 12.81 16.87
C GLU A 209 -16.91 12.80 15.35
N GLU A 210 -16.49 13.94 14.78
CA GLU A 210 -16.25 14.07 13.35
C GLU A 210 -15.01 13.25 12.93
N GLU A 211 -15.13 12.43 11.88
CA GLU A 211 -14.05 11.54 11.45
C GLU A 211 -12.88 12.35 10.84
N PRO A 212 -11.65 12.28 11.40
CA PRO A 212 -10.49 12.97 10.84
C PRO A 212 -10.15 12.46 9.43
N GLU A 213 -9.79 13.37 8.53
CA GLU A 213 -9.29 13.02 7.20
C GLU A 213 -7.98 12.24 7.32
N ASN A 214 -7.86 11.13 6.58
CA ASN A 214 -6.65 10.30 6.44
C ASN A 214 -6.20 9.47 7.66
N ALA A 215 -7.01 9.38 8.71
CA ALA A 215 -6.72 8.51 9.86
C ALA A 215 -7.62 7.26 9.91
N SER A 216 -7.17 6.23 10.61
CA SER A 216 -8.04 5.10 10.99
C SER A 216 -8.97 5.56 12.10
N PHE A 217 -10.27 5.30 11.95
CA PHE A 217 -11.27 5.73 12.93
C PHE A 217 -11.81 4.52 13.72
N PRO A 218 -12.03 4.64 15.05
CA PRO A 218 -12.44 3.53 15.91
C PRO A 218 -13.60 2.67 15.39
N THR A 219 -14.63 3.27 14.79
CA THR A 219 -15.77 2.53 14.24
C THR A 219 -15.45 1.74 12.97
N ARG A 220 -14.69 2.33 12.03
CA ARG A 220 -14.25 1.63 10.83
C ARG A 220 -13.31 0.47 11.18
N ALA A 221 -12.48 0.64 12.20
CA ALA A 221 -11.61 -0.41 12.71
C ALA A 221 -12.41 -1.54 13.37
N ALA A 222 -13.40 -1.21 14.19
CA ALA A 222 -14.31 -2.19 14.77
C ALA A 222 -15.04 -3.00 13.69
N LEU A 223 -15.51 -2.34 12.63
CA LEU A 223 -16.16 -3.00 11.50
C LEU A 223 -15.21 -3.89 10.70
N ALA A 224 -14.00 -3.38 10.39
CA ALA A 224 -12.98 -4.19 9.73
C ALA A 224 -12.65 -5.46 10.54
N ALA A 225 -12.51 -5.33 11.86
CA ALA A 225 -12.29 -6.48 12.75
C ALA A 225 -13.47 -7.47 12.74
N ILE A 226 -14.72 -6.99 12.86
CA ILE A 226 -15.93 -7.83 12.80
C ILE A 226 -16.02 -8.59 11.47
N SER A 227 -15.59 -7.97 10.36
CA SER A 227 -15.62 -8.57 9.02
C SER A 227 -14.37 -9.37 8.65
N GLY A 228 -13.42 -9.53 9.58
CA GLY A 228 -12.18 -10.28 9.35
C GLY A 228 -11.19 -9.60 8.41
N LEU A 229 -11.32 -8.29 8.19
CA LEU A 229 -10.42 -7.50 7.36
C LEU A 229 -9.25 -6.93 8.18
N PRO A 230 -8.07 -6.73 7.56
CA PRO A 230 -6.94 -6.09 8.23
C PRO A 230 -7.26 -4.64 8.63
N MET A 231 -6.67 -4.15 9.72
CA MET A 231 -6.89 -2.78 10.22
C MET A 231 -6.60 -1.69 9.19
N VAL A 232 -5.74 -1.93 8.20
CA VAL A 232 -5.47 -0.99 7.10
C VAL A 232 -6.74 -0.69 6.28
N ALA A 233 -7.67 -1.65 6.19
CA ALA A 233 -8.96 -1.46 5.54
C ALA A 233 -9.87 -0.44 6.26
N SER A 234 -9.55 -0.08 7.52
CA SER A 234 -10.31 0.90 8.29
C SER A 234 -10.02 2.37 7.91
N ARG A 235 -9.03 2.64 7.05
CA ARG A 235 -8.76 4.00 6.54
C ARG A 235 -9.90 4.48 5.66
N ARG A 236 -10.20 5.78 5.67
CA ARG A 236 -11.30 6.40 4.91
C ARG A 236 -11.15 6.21 3.38
N GLU A 237 -9.92 6.25 2.88
CA GLU A 237 -9.57 6.07 1.46
C GLU A 237 -9.91 4.66 0.92
N SER A 238 -9.79 3.63 1.76
CA SER A 238 -10.16 2.24 1.43
C SER A 238 -11.68 1.99 1.47
N GLY A 239 -12.48 3.06 1.56
CA GLY A 239 -13.91 3.07 1.84
C GLY A 239 -14.72 2.05 1.04
N LEU A 240 -14.56 2.02 -0.28
CA LEU A 240 -15.35 1.15 -1.16
C LEU A 240 -15.15 -0.35 -0.87
N GLU A 241 -13.89 -0.78 -0.70
CA GLU A 241 -13.53 -2.19 -0.48
C GLU A 241 -14.04 -2.71 0.87
N LEU A 242 -13.96 -1.89 1.92
CA LEU A 242 -14.47 -2.25 3.25
C LEU A 242 -15.99 -2.52 3.19
N TYR A 243 -16.77 -1.60 2.60
CA TYR A 243 -18.23 -1.74 2.55
C TYR A 243 -18.70 -2.86 1.62
N ASP A 244 -18.02 -3.08 0.49
CA ASP A 244 -18.40 -4.16 -0.43
C ASP A 244 -18.17 -5.53 0.20
N HIS A 245 -17.03 -5.75 0.88
CA HIS A 245 -16.77 -7.00 1.62
C HIS A 245 -17.71 -7.17 2.81
N MET A 246 -17.96 -6.09 3.56
CA MET A 246 -18.92 -6.10 4.67
C MET A 246 -20.32 -6.49 4.23
N ARG A 247 -20.81 -5.90 3.13
CA ARG A 247 -22.10 -6.25 2.55
C ARG A 247 -22.13 -7.74 2.22
N ASP A 248 -21.07 -8.25 1.58
CA ASP A 248 -20.96 -9.65 1.19
C ASP A 248 -20.97 -10.65 2.36
N VAL A 249 -20.44 -10.25 3.52
CA VAL A 249 -20.43 -11.07 4.75
C VAL A 249 -21.75 -10.92 5.51
N LEU A 250 -22.16 -9.68 5.80
CA LEU A 250 -23.31 -9.40 6.66
C LEU A 250 -24.64 -9.67 5.97
N GLU A 251 -24.80 -9.47 4.65
CA GLU A 251 -26.05 -9.83 3.96
C GLU A 251 -26.28 -11.35 3.97
N LYS A 252 -25.23 -12.15 3.81
CA LYS A 252 -25.31 -13.62 3.82
C LYS A 252 -25.69 -14.17 5.20
N ASP A 253 -25.26 -13.49 6.28
CA ASP A 253 -25.46 -13.93 7.66
C ASP A 253 -26.58 -13.16 8.40
N ALA A 254 -27.14 -12.08 7.84
CA ALA A 254 -28.12 -11.21 8.52
C ALA A 254 -29.39 -11.97 8.95
N GLU A 255 -29.87 -12.90 8.13
CA GLU A 255 -31.04 -13.73 8.46
C GLU A 255 -30.81 -14.62 9.68
N ARG A 256 -29.54 -15.04 9.89
CA ARG A 256 -29.12 -15.98 10.93
C ARG A 256 -28.79 -15.29 12.25
N VAL A 257 -28.29 -14.06 12.20
CA VAL A 257 -27.71 -13.35 13.36
C VAL A 257 -28.69 -12.34 13.99
N LEU A 258 -29.64 -11.80 13.23
CA LEU A 258 -30.59 -10.79 13.72
C LEU A 258 -31.97 -11.41 14.02
N PRO A 259 -32.51 -11.23 15.25
CA PRO A 259 -33.77 -11.86 15.67
C PRO A 259 -35.02 -11.29 15.00
N ASP A 260 -34.98 -10.05 14.52
CA ASP A 260 -36.16 -9.29 14.12
C ASP A 260 -36.05 -8.75 12.68
N VAL A 261 -37.19 -8.71 11.97
CA VAL A 261 -37.27 -8.25 10.57
C VAL A 261 -36.92 -6.77 10.45
N HIS A 262 -37.35 -5.93 11.39
CA HIS A 262 -37.05 -4.50 11.34
C HIS A 262 -35.57 -4.21 11.57
N HIS A 263 -34.90 -4.96 12.45
CA HIS A 263 -33.46 -4.84 12.64
C HIS A 263 -32.65 -5.33 11.42
N ARG A 264 -33.14 -6.36 10.71
CA ARG A 264 -32.56 -6.81 9.44
C ARG A 264 -32.69 -5.74 8.36
N GLU A 265 -33.88 -5.16 8.20
CA GLU A 265 -34.11 -4.07 7.25
C GLU A 265 -33.27 -2.84 7.58
N ALA A 266 -33.16 -2.48 8.87
CA ALA A 266 -32.32 -1.38 9.32
C ALA A 266 -30.83 -1.62 9.04
N LEU A 267 -30.31 -2.85 9.26
CA LEU A 267 -28.92 -3.19 8.93
C LEU A 267 -28.67 -3.12 7.42
N LEU A 268 -29.57 -3.67 6.61
CA LEU A 268 -29.46 -3.63 5.15
C LEU A 268 -29.51 -2.19 4.61
N GLU A 269 -30.33 -1.33 5.21
CA GLU A 269 -30.39 0.08 4.85
C GLU A 269 -29.13 0.84 5.31
N ALA A 270 -28.62 0.56 6.51
CA ALA A 270 -27.36 1.11 7.00
C ALA A 270 -26.16 0.71 6.12
N LEU A 271 -26.13 -0.53 5.61
CA LEU A 271 -25.13 -1.01 4.66
C LEU A 271 -25.18 -0.26 3.33
N LYS A 272 -26.38 0.12 2.83
CA LYS A 272 -26.53 0.95 1.63
C LYS A 272 -26.06 2.38 1.83
N ILE A 273 -26.34 2.95 3.00
CA ILE A 273 -25.97 4.33 3.36
C ILE A 273 -24.45 4.45 3.63
N LYS A 274 -23.74 3.32 3.80
CA LYS A 274 -22.29 3.23 3.99
C LYS A 274 -21.79 4.08 5.17
N ARG A 275 -22.56 4.15 6.25
CA ARG A 275 -22.17 4.88 7.47
C ARG A 275 -21.80 3.91 8.60
N PRO A 276 -20.53 3.91 9.07
CA PRO A 276 -20.03 2.96 10.07
C PRO A 276 -20.86 2.91 11.36
N ASN A 277 -21.31 4.08 11.81
CA ASN A 277 -21.99 4.26 13.08
C ASN A 277 -23.36 3.59 13.07
N PHE A 278 -24.14 3.82 12.01
CA PHE A 278 -25.46 3.22 11.82
C PHE A 278 -25.35 1.68 11.73
N ILE A 279 -24.31 1.18 11.05
CA ILE A 279 -24.07 -0.27 10.95
C ILE A 279 -23.77 -0.86 12.34
N LEU A 280 -22.88 -0.24 13.12
CA LEU A 280 -22.55 -0.70 14.47
C LEU A 280 -23.75 -0.60 15.42
N GLU A 281 -24.56 0.46 15.31
CA GLU A 281 -25.79 0.64 16.08
C GLU A 281 -26.82 -0.45 15.79
N CYS A 282 -27.00 -0.83 14.52
CA CYS A 282 -27.85 -1.97 14.14
C CYS A 282 -27.36 -3.31 14.70
N LEU A 283 -26.06 -3.43 15.00
CA LEU A 283 -25.48 -4.64 15.61
C LEU A 283 -25.58 -4.63 17.14
N ILE A 284 -25.87 -3.49 17.80
CA ILE A 284 -26.01 -3.38 19.28
C ILE A 284 -26.95 -4.43 19.88
N PRO A 285 -28.15 -4.68 19.34
CA PRO A 285 -29.10 -5.63 19.94
C PRO A 285 -28.61 -7.07 19.91
N VAL A 286 -27.78 -7.41 18.92
CA VAL A 286 -27.11 -8.72 18.81
C VAL A 286 -25.93 -8.81 19.79
N LEU A 287 -25.25 -7.68 20.02
CA LEU A 287 -24.04 -7.56 20.84
C LEU A 287 -24.30 -7.31 22.33
N LYS A 288 -25.55 -7.00 22.72
CA LYS A 288 -25.99 -6.60 24.07
C LYS A 288 -25.03 -5.62 24.77
N ILE A 289 -24.77 -4.50 24.10
CA ILE A 289 -24.00 -3.38 24.67
C ILE A 289 -24.95 -2.52 25.51
N GLU A 290 -24.74 -2.43 26.82
CA GLU A 290 -25.36 -1.40 27.67
C GLU A 290 -24.67 -0.05 27.42
N LEU A 291 -25.33 0.86 26.70
CA LEU A 291 -24.90 2.25 26.62
C LEU A 291 -25.29 2.95 27.92
N ALA A 292 -24.36 3.08 28.86
CA ALA A 292 -24.58 3.92 30.03
C ALA A 292 -24.88 5.36 29.56
N THR A 293 -26.04 5.89 29.94
CA THR A 293 -26.34 7.32 29.82
C THR A 293 -25.32 8.09 30.67
N PRO A 294 -24.84 9.26 30.22
CA PRO A 294 -23.89 10.04 31.02
C PRO A 294 -24.59 10.48 32.31
N THR A 295 -24.13 9.98 33.45
CA THR A 295 -24.49 10.56 34.75
C THR A 295 -23.73 11.87 34.91
N ALA A 296 -24.39 12.86 35.50
CA ALA A 296 -23.94 14.24 35.63
C ALA A 296 -22.62 14.44 36.40
N ASP A 297 -22.01 13.38 36.93
CA ASP A 297 -20.78 13.43 37.72
C ASP A 297 -19.48 13.35 36.89
N MET A 298 -19.56 13.22 35.56
CA MET A 298 -18.36 13.22 34.68
C MET A 298 -17.99 14.61 34.12
N VAL A 299 -18.65 15.69 34.56
CA VAL A 299 -18.26 17.08 34.26
C VAL A 299 -17.82 17.77 35.56
N ALA A 300 -16.64 17.39 36.05
CA ALA A 300 -15.93 18.18 37.06
C ALA A 300 -14.48 18.39 36.59
N ALA A 301 -14.18 19.63 36.21
CA ALA A 301 -12.84 20.14 35.93
C ALA A 301 -11.97 20.12 37.22
N PRO A 302 -10.62 20.11 37.12
CA PRO A 302 -9.77 19.91 38.28
C PRO A 302 -9.70 21.19 39.13
N GLY A 303 -9.95 21.06 40.43
CA GLY A 303 -9.83 22.16 41.39
C GLY A 303 -9.66 21.70 42.84
N THR A 304 -8.42 21.77 43.31
CA THR A 304 -7.97 22.09 44.69
C THR A 304 -8.53 21.31 45.90
N GLY A 305 -7.67 20.50 46.51
CA GLY A 305 -7.38 20.57 47.97
C GLY A 305 -8.19 19.74 48.97
N THR A 306 -7.45 18.86 49.68
CA THR A 306 -7.55 18.45 51.10
C THR A 306 -8.65 17.48 51.60
N ASP A 307 -8.15 16.34 52.11
CA ASP A 307 -8.45 15.60 53.35
C ASP A 307 -9.79 14.89 53.65
N ALA A 308 -9.58 13.62 54.06
CA ALA A 308 -10.21 12.82 55.12
C ALA A 308 -11.56 12.10 54.90
N GLY A 309 -11.54 10.78 55.16
CA GLY A 309 -12.50 10.14 56.07
C GLY A 309 -13.47 9.09 55.54
N THR A 310 -13.14 7.81 55.79
CA THR A 310 -14.02 6.72 56.33
C THR A 310 -15.26 6.19 55.57
N SER A 311 -15.18 4.88 55.24
CA SER A 311 -16.15 3.76 55.45
C SER A 311 -17.66 4.07 55.54
N THR A 312 -18.59 3.35 54.90
CA THR A 312 -18.96 1.94 55.18
C THR A 312 -19.96 1.37 54.14
N SER A 313 -20.01 0.04 54.14
CA SER A 313 -20.94 -0.93 53.51
C SER A 313 -22.44 -0.59 53.42
N ASN A 314 -23.11 -1.12 52.39
CA ASN A 314 -24.30 -1.97 52.61
C ASN A 314 -24.70 -2.84 51.39
N SER A 315 -24.93 -4.10 51.70
CA SER A 315 -25.52 -5.17 50.87
C SER A 315 -27.05 -5.11 50.87
N VAL A 316 -27.70 -5.43 49.75
CA VAL A 316 -29.11 -5.87 49.75
C VAL A 316 -29.28 -7.08 48.82
N SER A 317 -29.88 -8.12 49.41
CA SER A 317 -30.22 -9.45 48.88
C SER A 317 -31.42 -9.44 47.93
N VAL A 318 -31.39 -10.29 46.90
CA VAL A 318 -32.54 -10.59 46.02
C VAL A 318 -33.07 -11.98 46.34
N SER A 319 -34.38 -12.07 46.57
CA SER A 319 -35.14 -13.30 46.83
C SER A 319 -35.54 -14.00 45.53
N ALA A 320 -35.56 -15.34 45.59
CA ALA A 320 -35.80 -16.26 44.49
C ALA A 320 -37.26 -16.32 44.03
N ASN A 321 -37.48 -16.69 42.76
CA ASN A 321 -38.71 -17.34 42.31
C ASN A 321 -38.42 -18.41 41.25
N THR A 322 -39.14 -19.52 41.34
CA THR A 322 -38.81 -20.88 40.87
C THR A 322 -39.61 -21.36 39.65
N ASN A 323 -38.97 -22.14 38.74
CA ASN A 323 -39.41 -23.42 38.09
C ASN A 323 -38.93 -23.57 36.61
N PRO A 324 -38.89 -24.79 36.01
CA PRO A 324 -38.45 -26.11 36.52
C PRO A 324 -37.39 -26.77 35.60
N SER A 325 -36.64 -27.72 36.16
CA SER A 325 -35.49 -28.42 35.58
C SER A 325 -35.83 -29.64 34.68
N LEU A 326 -35.02 -29.87 33.64
CA LEU A 326 -34.86 -31.16 32.92
C LEU A 326 -33.50 -31.79 33.30
N PRO A 327 -33.38 -33.12 33.48
CA PRO A 327 -32.18 -33.75 34.03
C PRO A 327 -31.20 -34.21 32.95
N LEU A 328 -29.93 -33.84 33.09
CA LEU A 328 -28.80 -34.54 32.48
C LEU A 328 -27.71 -34.69 33.56
N ASP A 329 -27.49 -35.93 33.95
CA ASP A 329 -26.63 -36.37 35.06
C ASP A 329 -25.14 -36.25 34.72
N GLY A 330 -24.38 -35.69 35.66
CA GLY A 330 -22.99 -36.06 36.03
C GLY A 330 -21.82 -35.91 35.04
N PRO A 331 -20.61 -35.53 35.52
CA PRO A 331 -19.39 -35.42 34.71
C PRO A 331 -18.79 -36.76 34.24
N GLU A 332 -19.45 -37.89 34.49
CA GLU A 332 -18.97 -39.23 34.14
C GLU A 332 -19.39 -39.71 32.73
N SER A 333 -20.19 -38.93 31.99
CA SER A 333 -20.62 -39.28 30.61
C SER A 333 -19.67 -38.79 29.48
N LEU A 334 -18.57 -38.13 29.82
CA LEU A 334 -17.58 -37.65 28.84
C LEU A 334 -16.52 -38.72 28.54
N GLY A 335 -16.83 -39.59 27.58
CA GLY A 335 -15.87 -40.56 27.02
C GLY A 335 -14.64 -39.91 26.36
N SER A 336 -13.51 -40.62 26.44
CA SER A 336 -12.26 -40.55 25.65
C SER A 336 -11.60 -39.21 25.28
N LEU A 337 -11.95 -38.06 25.88
CA LEU A 337 -11.29 -36.78 25.58
C LEU A 337 -9.97 -36.54 26.37
N PRO A 338 -8.87 -36.08 25.73
CA PRO A 338 -7.62 -35.74 26.42
C PRO A 338 -7.78 -34.58 27.40
N ARG A 339 -7.27 -34.74 28.64
CA ARG A 339 -7.43 -33.82 29.81
C ARG A 339 -7.13 -32.33 29.57
N ARG A 340 -6.38 -31.94 28.51
CA ARG A 340 -6.11 -30.53 28.18
C ARG A 340 -7.29 -29.80 27.51
N ARG A 341 -8.31 -30.52 27.01
CA ARG A 341 -9.54 -29.93 26.44
C ARG A 341 -10.65 -29.72 27.45
N HIS A 342 -10.46 -30.19 28.69
CA HIS A 342 -11.40 -29.91 29.77
C HIS A 342 -11.44 -28.43 30.15
N GLY A 343 -10.40 -27.61 29.89
CA GLY A 343 -10.42 -26.20 30.33
C GLY A 343 -11.54 -25.36 29.70
N LEU A 344 -11.62 -25.31 28.36
CA LEU A 344 -12.65 -24.53 27.67
C LEU A 344 -14.01 -25.21 27.76
N LEU A 345 -14.06 -26.54 27.62
CA LEU A 345 -15.33 -27.28 27.69
C LEU A 345 -15.91 -27.33 29.11
N ALA A 346 -15.08 -27.46 30.16
CA ALA A 346 -15.52 -27.36 31.55
C ALA A 346 -15.87 -25.92 31.91
N ALA A 347 -15.18 -24.90 31.38
CA ALA A 347 -15.61 -23.51 31.54
C ALA A 347 -16.96 -23.25 30.84
N LEU A 348 -17.20 -23.83 29.65
CA LEU A 348 -18.49 -23.77 28.96
C LEU A 348 -19.59 -24.58 29.68
N ILE A 349 -19.24 -25.70 30.32
CA ILE A 349 -20.16 -26.53 31.12
C ILE A 349 -20.45 -25.89 32.49
N GLU A 350 -19.47 -25.28 33.16
CA GLU A 350 -19.64 -24.48 34.38
C GLU A 350 -20.49 -23.24 34.11
N GLN A 351 -20.29 -22.61 32.95
CA GLN A 351 -21.09 -21.47 32.48
C GLN A 351 -22.36 -21.90 31.74
N ARG A 352 -22.73 -23.19 31.71
CA ARG A 352 -23.88 -23.68 30.90
C ARG A 352 -25.19 -23.00 31.24
N ASN A 353 -25.38 -22.63 32.51
CA ASN A 353 -26.56 -21.93 32.98
C ASN A 353 -26.53 -20.43 32.57
N ALA A 354 -25.34 -19.83 32.44
CA ALA A 354 -25.16 -18.47 31.95
C ALA A 354 -25.29 -18.39 30.42
N ILE A 355 -24.80 -19.41 29.71
CA ILE A 355 -24.95 -19.55 28.25
C ILE A 355 -26.40 -19.89 27.89
N GLY A 356 -27.05 -20.76 28.67
CA GLY A 356 -28.49 -21.07 28.52
C GLY A 356 -29.41 -19.90 28.90
N ALA A 357 -28.90 -18.87 29.57
CA ALA A 357 -29.59 -17.62 29.85
C ALA A 357 -29.35 -16.54 28.77
N LEU A 358 -28.51 -16.81 27.77
CA LEU A 358 -28.40 -15.98 26.57
C LEU A 358 -29.64 -16.19 25.69
N ASP A 359 -30.11 -15.14 25.03
CA ASP A 359 -31.11 -15.31 23.98
C ASP A 359 -30.45 -15.89 22.72
N LEU A 360 -31.26 -16.52 21.88
CA LEU A 360 -30.84 -17.22 20.66
C LEU A 360 -29.83 -16.43 19.78
N PRO A 361 -29.96 -15.11 19.60
CA PRO A 361 -29.03 -14.29 18.82
C PRO A 361 -27.67 -14.08 19.51
N ALA A 362 -27.65 -13.83 20.82
CA ALA A 362 -26.39 -13.71 21.57
C ALA A 362 -25.66 -15.05 21.64
N ALA A 363 -26.40 -16.16 21.70
CA ALA A 363 -25.86 -17.51 21.57
C ALA A 363 -25.29 -17.76 20.15
N ALA A 364 -25.96 -17.28 19.10
CA ALA A 364 -25.51 -17.41 17.71
C ALA A 364 -24.26 -16.57 17.40
N LEU A 365 -24.18 -15.33 17.89
CA LEU A 365 -23.02 -14.47 17.72
C LEU A 365 -21.82 -14.96 18.55
N PHE A 366 -22.07 -15.41 19.79
CA PHE A 366 -21.06 -16.09 20.59
C PHE A 366 -20.52 -17.32 19.86
N LEU A 367 -21.39 -18.12 19.23
CA LEU A 367 -20.99 -19.25 18.40
C LEU A 367 -20.20 -18.83 17.17
N VAL A 368 -20.53 -17.75 16.47
CA VAL A 368 -19.78 -17.26 15.29
C VAL A 368 -18.37 -16.77 15.67
N VAL A 369 -18.28 -15.92 16.70
CA VAL A 369 -17.01 -15.39 17.19
C VAL A 369 -16.15 -16.49 17.82
N ALA A 370 -16.76 -17.39 18.60
CA ALA A 370 -16.07 -18.56 19.12
C ALA A 370 -15.64 -19.50 17.99
N THR A 371 -16.45 -19.70 16.94
CA THR A 371 -16.08 -20.53 15.78
C THR A 371 -14.93 -19.91 15.00
N GLN A 372 -14.91 -18.60 14.80
CA GLN A 372 -13.82 -17.89 14.14
C GLN A 372 -12.54 -17.85 15.00
N ALA A 373 -12.65 -17.60 16.30
CA ALA A 373 -11.53 -17.69 17.24
C ALA A 373 -10.99 -19.13 17.32
N VAL A 374 -11.87 -20.13 17.34
CA VAL A 374 -11.52 -21.55 17.26
C VAL A 374 -10.90 -21.87 15.90
N GLN A 375 -11.36 -21.30 14.79
CA GLN A 375 -10.72 -21.49 13.47
C GLN A 375 -9.30 -20.91 13.43
N VAL A 376 -9.07 -19.75 14.05
CA VAL A 376 -7.75 -19.12 14.19
C VAL A 376 -6.84 -19.92 15.13
N ILE A 377 -7.38 -20.44 16.24
CA ILE A 377 -6.66 -21.31 17.19
C ILE A 377 -6.38 -22.69 16.59
N LEU A 378 -7.31 -23.27 15.85
CA LEU A 378 -7.17 -24.56 15.14
C LEU A 378 -6.22 -24.43 13.95
N ALA A 379 -6.19 -23.29 13.25
CA ALA A 379 -5.20 -23.00 12.22
C ALA A 379 -3.77 -22.92 12.80
N GLY A 380 -3.63 -22.58 14.09
CA GLY A 380 -2.36 -22.62 14.84
C GLY A 380 -2.00 -23.98 15.47
N ALA A 381 -2.92 -24.94 15.54
CA ALA A 381 -2.78 -26.15 16.38
C ALA A 381 -3.21 -27.47 15.71
N LYS A 382 -3.08 -27.62 14.38
CA LYS A 382 -3.28 -28.93 13.73
C LYS A 382 -2.09 -29.87 13.99
N ARG A 383 -2.15 -30.62 15.09
CA ARG A 383 -1.65 -32.00 15.17
C ARG A 383 -2.81 -32.90 15.57
N PRO A 384 -3.22 -33.88 14.75
CA PRO A 384 -4.05 -34.97 15.23
C PRO A 384 -3.14 -36.01 15.86
N ALA A 385 -3.12 -36.07 17.19
CA ALA A 385 -2.78 -37.29 17.89
C ALA A 385 -4.11 -37.92 18.34
N ASP A 386 -4.23 -39.20 18.01
CA ASP A 386 -5.16 -40.18 18.56
C ASP A 386 -6.65 -40.03 18.18
N ASP A 387 -6.98 -40.54 16.99
CA ASP A 387 -8.18 -41.39 16.82
C ASP A 387 -7.90 -42.40 15.69
N LYS A 388 -7.70 -43.67 16.09
CA LYS A 388 -7.69 -44.82 15.18
C LYS A 388 -9.12 -45.36 15.06
N ALA A 389 -9.50 -45.73 13.83
CA ALA A 389 -10.77 -46.32 13.36
C ALA A 389 -11.87 -45.27 13.05
N SER A 390 -12.53 -45.24 11.89
CA SER A 390 -12.94 -46.35 11.00
C SER A 390 -13.38 -45.91 9.57
N ALA A 391 -12.96 -44.75 9.06
CA ALA A 391 -13.25 -44.34 7.68
C ALA A 391 -11.99 -43.86 6.92
N PRO A 392 -11.81 -44.22 5.62
CA PRO A 392 -10.76 -43.65 4.80
C PRO A 392 -10.97 -42.15 4.61
N ASP A 393 -9.89 -41.37 4.60
CA ASP A 393 -9.93 -39.93 4.32
C ASP A 393 -10.74 -39.68 3.04
N ALA A 394 -11.69 -38.74 3.06
CA ALA A 394 -12.52 -38.43 1.89
C ALA A 394 -11.65 -38.04 0.68
N ALA A 395 -10.50 -37.40 0.93
CA ALA A 395 -9.51 -37.12 -0.10
C ALA A 395 -8.89 -38.39 -0.70
N LEU A 396 -8.66 -39.44 0.09
CA LEU A 396 -8.15 -40.74 -0.40
C LEU A 396 -9.22 -41.48 -1.22
N VAL A 397 -10.50 -41.37 -0.86
CA VAL A 397 -11.60 -41.94 -1.64
C VAL A 397 -11.73 -41.22 -3.00
N ALA A 398 -11.69 -39.89 -2.98
CA ALA A 398 -11.69 -39.08 -4.20
C ALA A 398 -10.48 -39.39 -5.09
N LEU A 399 -9.30 -39.57 -4.47
CA LEU A 399 -8.06 -39.91 -5.16
C LEU A 399 -8.12 -41.30 -5.78
N SER A 400 -8.59 -42.30 -5.04
CA SER A 400 -8.80 -43.66 -5.56
C SER A 400 -9.76 -43.64 -6.75
N LYS A 401 -10.87 -42.89 -6.66
CA LYS A 401 -11.81 -42.72 -7.77
C LYS A 401 -11.18 -42.04 -9.00
N ALA A 402 -10.33 -41.04 -8.79
CA ALA A 402 -9.58 -40.38 -9.86
C ALA A 402 -8.58 -41.32 -10.55
N LEU A 403 -8.09 -42.32 -9.81
CA LEU A 403 -7.22 -43.42 -10.28
C LEU A 403 -8.01 -44.68 -10.71
N GLU A 404 -9.30 -44.52 -11.06
CA GLU A 404 -10.15 -45.60 -11.56
C GLU A 404 -10.34 -46.77 -10.57
N GLY A 405 -10.22 -46.49 -9.27
CA GLY A 405 -10.43 -47.44 -8.18
C GLY A 405 -9.21 -48.29 -7.82
N HIS A 406 -8.07 -48.12 -8.51
CA HIS A 406 -6.86 -48.91 -8.26
C HIS A 406 -5.63 -48.01 -8.04
N PRO A 407 -5.07 -47.96 -6.81
CA PRO A 407 -5.43 -48.75 -5.62
C PRO A 407 -6.71 -48.23 -4.92
N SER A 408 -7.31 -49.04 -4.06
CA SER A 408 -8.40 -48.58 -3.17
C SER A 408 -7.90 -47.49 -2.22
N ALA A 409 -8.80 -46.75 -1.57
CA ALA A 409 -8.44 -45.75 -0.58
C ALA A 409 -7.63 -46.33 0.59
N GLU A 410 -7.98 -47.53 1.09
CA GLU A 410 -7.19 -48.20 2.15
C GLU A 410 -5.82 -48.64 1.65
N ALA A 411 -5.74 -49.13 0.40
CA ALA A 411 -4.48 -49.53 -0.20
C ALA A 411 -3.55 -48.32 -0.39
N LEU A 412 -4.06 -47.20 -0.92
CA LEU A 412 -3.30 -45.96 -1.06
C LEU A 412 -2.77 -45.46 0.28
N GLU A 413 -3.56 -45.58 1.34
CA GLU A 413 -3.15 -45.20 2.69
C GLU A 413 -1.98 -46.05 3.19
N ALA A 414 -2.07 -47.37 3.03
CA ALA A 414 -1.12 -48.35 3.54
C ALA A 414 0.17 -48.50 2.73
N MET A 415 0.20 -48.04 1.47
CA MET A 415 1.38 -48.14 0.60
C MET A 415 2.60 -47.40 1.17
N SER A 416 3.79 -47.99 1.01
CA SER A 416 5.06 -47.31 1.29
C SER A 416 5.36 -46.22 0.25
N LEU A 417 6.34 -45.35 0.55
CA LEU A 417 6.82 -44.37 -0.42
C LEU A 417 7.36 -45.06 -1.69
N GLU A 418 8.11 -46.16 -1.56
CA GLU A 418 8.63 -46.87 -2.74
C GLU A 418 7.50 -47.46 -3.60
N ALA A 419 6.53 -48.12 -2.96
CA ALA A 419 5.39 -48.72 -3.65
C ALA A 419 4.53 -47.66 -4.38
N THR A 420 4.30 -46.51 -3.74
CA THR A 420 3.56 -45.40 -4.37
C THR A 420 4.37 -44.78 -5.51
N THR A 421 5.68 -44.66 -5.37
CA THR A 421 6.56 -44.12 -6.41
C THR A 421 6.56 -45.01 -7.65
N GLU A 422 6.77 -46.32 -7.51
CA GLU A 422 6.69 -47.27 -8.64
C GLU A 422 5.33 -47.24 -9.32
N PHE A 423 4.26 -47.13 -8.52
CA PHE A 423 2.91 -47.01 -9.07
C PHE A 423 2.74 -45.74 -9.93
N PHE A 424 3.30 -44.59 -9.52
CA PHE A 424 3.20 -43.34 -10.28
C PHE A 424 4.14 -43.25 -11.49
N LYS A 425 5.30 -43.95 -11.49
CA LYS A 425 6.18 -44.03 -12.67
C LYS A 425 5.46 -44.58 -13.91
N ALA A 426 4.52 -45.51 -13.72
CA ALA A 426 3.78 -46.14 -14.80
C ALA A 426 2.54 -45.34 -15.27
N LYS A 427 2.26 -44.17 -14.70
CA LYS A 427 1.03 -43.39 -14.98
C LYS A 427 1.20 -42.40 -16.12
N SER A 428 0.11 -42.21 -16.87
CA SER A 428 0.09 -41.24 -17.96
C SER A 428 0.00 -39.80 -17.43
N PRO A 429 0.42 -38.79 -18.22
CA PRO A 429 0.20 -37.37 -17.87
C PRO A 429 -1.27 -36.99 -17.70
N ARG A 430 -2.21 -37.79 -18.21
CA ARG A 430 -3.65 -37.59 -17.97
C ARG A 430 -4.04 -38.04 -16.56
N ASP A 431 -3.53 -39.18 -16.12
CA ASP A 431 -3.82 -39.73 -14.79
C ASP A 431 -3.19 -38.86 -13.71
N MET A 432 -1.96 -38.40 -13.93
CA MET A 432 -1.28 -37.50 -13.00
C MET A 432 -1.99 -36.16 -12.84
N ARG A 433 -2.56 -35.60 -13.92
CA ARG A 433 -3.40 -34.38 -13.83
C ARG A 433 -4.65 -34.60 -13.00
N ARG A 434 -5.33 -35.73 -13.16
CA ARG A 434 -6.51 -36.08 -12.35
C ARG A 434 -6.14 -36.22 -10.88
N LEU A 435 -5.06 -36.94 -10.60
CA LEU A 435 -4.52 -37.10 -9.25
C LEU A 435 -4.22 -35.75 -8.61
N LEU A 436 -3.44 -34.91 -9.29
CA LEU A 436 -3.02 -33.61 -8.75
C LEU A 436 -4.18 -32.64 -8.59
N GLY A 437 -5.20 -32.72 -9.45
CA GLY A 437 -6.45 -31.97 -9.28
C GLY A 437 -7.20 -32.34 -8.00
N VAL A 438 -7.15 -33.59 -7.56
CA VAL A 438 -7.66 -34.01 -6.24
C VAL A 438 -6.74 -33.51 -5.13
N MET A 439 -5.43 -33.69 -5.29
CA MET A 439 -4.44 -33.27 -4.30
C MET A 439 -4.50 -31.78 -3.97
N SER A 440 -4.84 -30.91 -4.93
CA SER A 440 -4.83 -29.45 -4.78
C SER A 440 -6.17 -28.81 -4.39
N ARG A 441 -7.26 -29.59 -4.38
CA ARG A 441 -8.63 -29.10 -4.12
C ARG A 441 -9.28 -29.72 -2.90
N GLU A 442 -8.96 -30.97 -2.59
CA GLU A 442 -9.55 -31.67 -1.46
C GLU A 442 -8.87 -31.29 -0.13
N THR A 443 -9.65 -31.29 0.95
CA THR A 443 -9.10 -31.11 2.29
C THR A 443 -8.55 -32.42 2.82
N TRP A 444 -7.29 -32.41 3.26
CA TRP A 444 -6.60 -33.59 3.78
C TRP A 444 -6.64 -33.61 5.30
N THR A 445 -7.19 -34.67 5.87
CA THR A 445 -7.20 -34.89 7.33
C THR A 445 -5.88 -35.47 7.83
N ARG A 446 -5.13 -36.16 6.95
CA ARG A 446 -3.84 -36.79 7.23
C ARG A 446 -2.70 -36.11 6.44
N PRO A 447 -2.00 -35.12 7.02
CA PRO A 447 -0.94 -34.36 6.34
C PRO A 447 0.23 -35.23 5.91
N GLU A 448 0.62 -36.23 6.71
CA GLU A 448 1.75 -37.11 6.39
C GLU A 448 1.45 -38.01 5.18
N THR A 449 0.20 -38.45 5.03
CA THR A 449 -0.22 -39.19 3.83
C THR A 449 -0.20 -38.30 2.60
N ARG A 450 -0.70 -37.05 2.70
CA ARG A 450 -0.62 -36.06 1.62
C ARG A 450 0.83 -35.83 1.21
N ARG A 451 1.70 -35.59 2.19
CA ARG A 451 3.14 -35.38 1.99
C ARG A 451 3.78 -36.56 1.28
N ARG A 452 3.63 -37.79 1.80
CA ARG A 452 4.18 -39.01 1.18
C ARG A 452 3.76 -39.20 -0.28
N ILE A 453 2.49 -38.91 -0.59
CA ILE A 453 1.99 -39.00 -1.96
C ILE A 453 2.67 -37.95 -2.85
N LEU A 454 2.81 -36.71 -2.39
CA LEU A 454 3.52 -35.66 -3.12
C LEU A 454 5.02 -35.95 -3.26
N GLU A 455 5.66 -36.55 -2.25
CA GLU A 455 7.04 -37.06 -2.35
C GLU A 455 7.13 -38.12 -3.46
N ALA A 456 6.21 -39.09 -3.50
CA ALA A 456 6.18 -40.09 -4.56
C ALA A 456 5.97 -39.46 -5.95
N VAL A 457 5.13 -38.43 -6.09
CA VAL A 457 4.94 -37.67 -7.35
C VAL A 457 6.25 -37.03 -7.80
N THR A 458 6.97 -36.39 -6.87
CA THR A 458 8.25 -35.74 -7.16
C THR A 458 9.30 -36.74 -7.60
N VAL A 459 9.51 -37.81 -6.82
CA VAL A 459 10.53 -38.85 -7.09
C VAL A 459 10.22 -39.69 -8.33
N SER A 460 8.95 -39.78 -8.74
CA SER A 460 8.54 -40.48 -9.97
C SER A 460 8.71 -39.65 -11.25
N GLY A 461 9.26 -38.42 -11.15
CA GLY A 461 9.53 -37.55 -12.31
C GLY A 461 8.36 -36.66 -12.72
N HIS A 462 7.33 -36.51 -11.89
CA HIS A 462 6.14 -35.71 -12.19
C HIS A 462 6.12 -34.35 -11.45
N ALA A 463 7.26 -33.88 -10.96
CA ALA A 463 7.38 -32.63 -10.21
C ALA A 463 6.94 -31.39 -11.02
N GLY A 464 7.21 -31.34 -12.33
CA GLY A 464 6.74 -30.24 -13.19
C GLY A 464 5.21 -30.12 -13.23
N MET A 465 4.51 -31.26 -13.25
CA MET A 465 3.05 -31.31 -13.17
C MET A 465 2.54 -30.89 -11.79
N LEU A 466 3.26 -31.25 -10.73
CA LEU A 466 2.95 -30.80 -9.37
C LEU A 466 3.04 -29.27 -9.25
N PHE A 467 4.07 -28.65 -9.84
CA PHE A 467 4.22 -27.18 -9.83
C PHE A 467 3.11 -26.50 -10.63
N GLN A 468 2.70 -27.07 -11.76
CA GLN A 468 1.54 -26.59 -12.51
C GLN A 468 0.28 -26.59 -11.63
N ALA A 469 -0.03 -27.73 -10.99
CA ALA A 469 -1.19 -27.84 -10.11
C ALA A 469 -1.12 -26.91 -8.89
N ALA A 470 0.07 -26.69 -8.33
CA ALA A 470 0.28 -25.76 -7.23
C ALA A 470 0.06 -24.30 -7.66
N SER A 471 0.45 -23.93 -8.88
CA SER A 471 0.23 -22.58 -9.41
C SER A 471 -1.24 -22.27 -9.72
N GLU A 472 -2.08 -23.30 -9.88
CA GLU A 472 -3.51 -23.16 -10.21
C GLU A 472 -4.42 -23.06 -8.99
N THR A 473 -3.92 -23.33 -7.78
CA THR A 473 -4.68 -23.30 -6.52
C THR A 473 -4.17 -22.20 -5.58
N ASP A 474 -5.07 -21.69 -4.74
CA ASP A 474 -4.76 -20.72 -3.67
C ASP A 474 -4.70 -21.40 -2.28
N GLU A 475 -4.71 -22.74 -2.23
CA GLU A 475 -4.73 -23.51 -0.98
C GLU A 475 -3.36 -23.48 -0.26
N THR A 476 -3.19 -22.59 0.72
CA THR A 476 -1.92 -22.39 1.45
C THR A 476 -1.29 -23.68 2.02
N PRO A 477 -2.06 -24.60 2.67
CA PRO A 477 -1.50 -25.87 3.14
C PRO A 477 -0.91 -26.75 2.04
N PHE A 478 -1.48 -26.70 0.82
CA PHE A 478 -0.94 -27.42 -0.33
C PHE A 478 0.42 -26.85 -0.72
N HIS A 479 0.50 -25.53 -0.91
CA HIS A 479 1.76 -24.85 -1.25
C HIS A 479 2.86 -25.15 -0.24
N GLN A 480 2.54 -25.10 1.06
CA GLN A 480 3.51 -25.42 2.11
C GLN A 480 4.01 -26.87 1.99
N THR A 481 3.10 -27.82 1.77
CA THR A 481 3.50 -29.23 1.59
C THR A 481 4.39 -29.40 0.35
N VAL A 482 4.07 -28.73 -0.76
CA VAL A 482 4.90 -28.76 -1.98
C VAL A 482 6.29 -28.16 -1.72
N PHE A 483 6.39 -27.05 -1.00
CA PHE A 483 7.68 -26.46 -0.62
C PHE A 483 8.52 -27.37 0.29
N ASP A 484 7.89 -28.10 1.20
CA ASP A 484 8.58 -29.03 2.10
C ASP A 484 9.08 -30.28 1.34
N VAL A 485 8.28 -30.80 0.41
CA VAL A 485 8.66 -31.90 -0.48
C VAL A 485 9.81 -31.49 -1.40
N ALA A 486 9.74 -30.29 -1.98
CA ALA A 486 10.78 -29.76 -2.85
C ALA A 486 12.14 -29.63 -2.15
N GLN A 487 12.15 -29.19 -0.88
CA GLN A 487 13.38 -29.12 -0.07
C GLN A 487 13.94 -30.51 0.26
N SER A 488 13.08 -31.51 0.40
CA SER A 488 13.48 -32.88 0.73
C SER A 488 14.06 -33.64 -0.47
N HIS A 489 13.73 -33.21 -1.69
CA HIS A 489 14.13 -33.84 -2.95
C HIS A 489 14.75 -32.82 -3.92
N PRO A 490 15.91 -32.22 -3.59
CA PRO A 490 16.46 -31.10 -4.34
C PRO A 490 16.83 -31.48 -5.78
N SER A 491 17.31 -32.69 -6.06
CA SER A 491 17.73 -33.09 -7.41
C SER A 491 16.55 -33.18 -8.38
N GLU A 492 15.49 -33.87 -8.00
CA GLU A 492 14.28 -34.03 -8.82
C GLU A 492 13.54 -32.70 -8.99
N THR A 493 13.55 -31.89 -7.92
CA THR A 493 12.95 -30.55 -7.92
C THR A 493 13.73 -29.59 -8.83
N GLU A 494 15.07 -29.65 -8.81
CA GLU A 494 15.92 -28.87 -9.71
C GLU A 494 15.59 -29.13 -11.17
N ASP A 495 15.53 -30.40 -11.57
CA ASP A 495 15.26 -30.77 -12.97
C ASP A 495 13.91 -30.21 -13.43
N ALA A 496 12.88 -30.36 -12.60
CA ALA A 496 11.55 -29.83 -12.89
C ALA A 496 11.49 -28.29 -12.89
N VAL A 497 12.24 -27.61 -12.03
CA VAL A 497 12.33 -26.13 -12.05
C VAL A 497 13.05 -25.65 -13.30
N VAL A 498 14.16 -26.30 -13.69
CA VAL A 498 14.90 -25.97 -14.92
C VAL A 498 14.00 -26.14 -16.14
N GLU A 499 13.31 -27.28 -16.25
CA GLU A 499 12.37 -27.55 -17.35
C GLU A 499 11.23 -26.51 -17.39
N ALA A 500 10.61 -26.23 -16.24
CA ALA A 500 9.53 -25.25 -16.15
C ALA A 500 10.00 -23.82 -16.49
N LEU A 501 11.25 -23.49 -16.17
CA LEU A 501 11.87 -22.21 -16.52
C LEU A 501 12.32 -22.14 -17.97
N ASP A 502 12.44 -23.25 -18.70
CA ASP A 502 12.73 -23.27 -20.14
C ASP A 502 11.46 -23.09 -20.99
N GLU A 503 10.27 -23.33 -20.43
CA GLU A 503 8.98 -23.08 -21.10
C GLU A 503 8.87 -21.65 -21.63
N THR A 504 8.30 -21.49 -22.82
CA THR A 504 8.12 -20.18 -23.46
C THR A 504 6.79 -20.14 -24.22
N PRO A 505 5.82 -19.30 -23.83
CA PRO A 505 5.82 -18.39 -22.66
C PRO A 505 5.62 -19.14 -21.34
N ILE A 506 6.05 -18.54 -20.22
CA ILE A 506 5.71 -19.02 -18.87
C ILE A 506 4.42 -18.33 -18.44
N GLU A 507 3.47 -19.08 -17.87
CA GLU A 507 2.25 -18.49 -17.32
C GLU A 507 2.56 -17.67 -16.04
N ARG A 508 1.92 -16.49 -15.88
CA ARG A 508 2.17 -15.60 -14.73
C ARG A 508 2.06 -16.29 -13.37
N ARG A 509 1.01 -17.09 -13.14
CA ARG A 509 0.82 -17.80 -11.86
C ARG A 509 1.96 -18.79 -11.60
N LYS A 510 2.36 -19.54 -12.62
CA LYS A 510 3.48 -20.48 -12.56
C LYS A 510 4.80 -19.75 -12.31
N ALA A 511 5.06 -18.62 -12.98
CA ALA A 511 6.26 -17.81 -12.76
C ALA A 511 6.37 -17.33 -11.30
N LEU A 512 5.28 -16.80 -10.73
CA LEU A 512 5.25 -16.35 -9.33
C LEU A 512 5.45 -17.51 -8.35
N PHE A 513 4.83 -18.66 -8.62
CA PHE A 513 5.03 -19.87 -7.81
C PHE A 513 6.48 -20.36 -7.86
N LEU A 514 7.08 -20.42 -9.06
CA LEU A 514 8.49 -20.80 -9.24
C LEU A 514 9.42 -19.84 -8.50
N LEU A 515 9.20 -18.52 -8.58
CA LEU A 515 9.99 -17.53 -7.83
C LEU A 515 9.93 -17.74 -6.31
N ALA A 516 8.77 -18.13 -5.78
CA ALA A 516 8.63 -18.50 -4.37
C ALA A 516 9.34 -19.82 -4.02
N LEU A 517 9.33 -20.79 -4.94
CA LEU A 517 9.97 -22.10 -4.79
C LEU A 517 11.51 -22.01 -4.86
N ILE A 518 12.06 -21.19 -5.77
CA ILE A 518 13.49 -20.97 -5.96
C ILE A 518 14.19 -20.55 -4.66
N ASP A 519 13.50 -19.77 -3.83
CA ASP A 519 13.97 -19.34 -2.51
C ASP A 519 14.28 -20.53 -1.57
N ARG A 520 13.68 -21.70 -1.81
CA ARG A 520 13.81 -22.88 -0.96
C ARG A 520 14.91 -23.86 -1.41
N ILE A 521 15.26 -23.88 -2.70
CA ILE A 521 16.21 -24.86 -3.26
C ILE A 521 17.63 -24.30 -3.24
N ARG A 522 17.82 -23.08 -3.75
CA ARG A 522 19.09 -22.32 -3.76
C ARG A 522 20.32 -23.10 -4.22
N THR A 523 20.23 -23.69 -5.40
CA THR A 523 21.32 -24.47 -6.00
C THR A 523 21.87 -23.79 -7.25
N THR A 524 23.10 -24.15 -7.61
CA THR A 524 23.81 -23.61 -8.78
C THR A 524 22.97 -23.76 -10.06
N ARG A 525 22.40 -24.95 -10.30
CA ARG A 525 21.63 -25.22 -11.51
C ARG A 525 20.40 -24.31 -11.62
N VAL A 526 19.69 -24.13 -10.50
CA VAL A 526 18.55 -23.22 -10.41
C VAL A 526 19.01 -21.77 -10.60
N ALA A 527 20.15 -21.37 -10.03
CA ALA A 527 20.68 -20.03 -10.20
C ALA A 527 20.91 -19.69 -11.69
N LEU A 528 21.58 -20.59 -12.41
CA LEU A 528 21.81 -20.44 -13.85
C LEU A 528 20.50 -20.42 -14.65
N ALA A 529 19.54 -21.29 -14.31
CA ALA A 529 18.24 -21.32 -14.99
C ALA A 529 17.44 -20.02 -14.78
N VAL A 530 17.41 -19.51 -13.54
CA VAL A 530 16.75 -18.25 -13.20
C VAL A 530 17.42 -17.07 -13.88
N GLY A 531 18.76 -17.03 -13.91
CA GLY A 531 19.51 -15.99 -14.63
C GLY A 531 19.17 -15.96 -16.12
N ARG A 532 19.08 -17.11 -16.77
CA ARG A 532 18.68 -17.23 -18.18
C ARG A 532 17.21 -16.89 -18.42
N ALA A 533 16.32 -17.25 -17.48
CA ALA A 533 14.90 -16.92 -17.53
C ALA A 533 14.56 -15.50 -17.03
N ALA A 534 15.52 -14.76 -16.48
CA ALA A 534 15.27 -13.45 -15.85
C ALA A 534 14.53 -12.46 -16.76
N PRO A 535 14.83 -12.34 -18.08
CA PRO A 535 14.11 -11.39 -18.93
C PRO A 535 12.61 -11.65 -19.02
N LYS A 536 12.17 -12.93 -19.04
CA LYS A 536 10.76 -13.31 -19.06
C LYS A 536 10.12 -13.28 -17.66
N LEU A 537 10.86 -13.61 -16.61
CA LEU A 537 10.37 -13.48 -15.23
C LEU A 537 10.14 -12.01 -14.85
N ASN A 538 10.99 -11.10 -15.35
CA ASN A 538 10.87 -9.66 -15.15
C ASN A 538 9.59 -9.07 -15.77
N GLU A 539 9.02 -9.70 -16.80
CA GLU A 539 7.73 -9.30 -17.38
C GLU A 539 6.56 -9.56 -16.43
N HIS A 540 6.72 -10.47 -15.47
CA HIS A 540 5.71 -10.79 -14.47
C HIS A 540 5.92 -10.09 -13.13
N ASP A 541 7.15 -10.14 -12.60
CA ASP A 541 7.54 -9.48 -11.35
C ASP A 541 9.07 -9.33 -11.27
N ARG A 542 9.56 -8.14 -11.65
CA ARG A 542 10.99 -7.81 -11.62
C ARG A 542 11.57 -7.78 -10.19
N ASN A 543 10.80 -7.33 -9.21
CA ASN A 543 11.27 -7.23 -7.83
C ASN A 543 11.42 -8.62 -7.21
N ALA A 544 10.47 -9.52 -7.46
CA ALA A 544 10.58 -10.92 -7.06
C ALA A 544 11.73 -11.63 -7.78
N THR A 545 11.92 -11.39 -9.08
CA THR A 545 13.04 -11.95 -9.86
C THR A 545 14.38 -11.50 -9.32
N THR A 546 14.55 -10.20 -9.07
CA THR A 546 15.81 -9.64 -8.53
C THR A 546 16.10 -10.16 -7.12
N ARG A 547 15.08 -10.25 -6.26
CA ARG A 547 15.23 -10.89 -4.93
C ARG A 547 15.63 -12.35 -5.05
N ALA A 548 15.06 -13.10 -5.99
CA ALA A 548 15.44 -14.49 -6.22
C ALA A 548 16.92 -14.59 -6.64
N LEU A 549 17.37 -13.76 -7.59
CA LEU A 549 18.77 -13.70 -8.04
C LEU A 549 19.73 -13.37 -6.88
N LEU A 550 19.40 -12.37 -6.06
CA LEU A 550 20.18 -12.03 -4.87
C LEU A 550 20.25 -13.21 -3.90
N ARG A 551 19.11 -13.80 -3.55
CA ARG A 551 19.01 -14.90 -2.56
C ARG A 551 19.71 -16.17 -3.01
N LEU A 552 19.73 -16.44 -4.32
CA LEU A 552 20.54 -17.51 -4.90
C LEU A 552 22.01 -17.30 -4.58
N GLY A 553 22.52 -16.07 -4.51
CA GLY A 553 23.85 -15.79 -4.00
C GLY A 553 24.99 -16.27 -4.89
N ASP A 554 24.72 -16.56 -6.16
CA ASP A 554 25.69 -17.11 -7.12
C ASP A 554 26.42 -15.99 -7.88
N ASP A 555 27.75 -15.97 -7.84
CA ASP A 555 28.54 -14.86 -8.40
C ASP A 555 28.47 -14.77 -9.93
N ARG A 556 28.11 -15.85 -10.63
CA ARG A 556 27.91 -15.86 -12.08
C ARG A 556 26.72 -15.00 -12.51
N LEU A 557 25.83 -14.64 -11.57
CA LEU A 557 24.71 -13.74 -11.82
C LEU A 557 25.10 -12.26 -11.83
N LEU A 558 26.32 -11.92 -11.39
CA LEU A 558 26.78 -10.53 -11.29
C LEU A 558 26.70 -9.76 -12.60
N PRO A 559 27.10 -10.28 -13.78
CA PRO A 559 26.98 -9.52 -15.04
C PRO A 559 25.54 -9.13 -15.38
N LEU A 560 24.57 -9.99 -15.05
CA LEU A 560 23.15 -9.72 -15.26
C LEU A 560 22.65 -8.59 -14.34
N LEU A 561 23.02 -8.66 -13.06
CA LEU A 561 22.67 -7.61 -12.08
C LEU A 561 23.39 -6.31 -12.39
N GLU A 562 24.68 -6.37 -12.72
CA GLU A 562 25.50 -5.22 -13.08
C GLU A 562 24.89 -4.47 -14.24
N ALA A 563 24.47 -5.15 -15.31
CA ALA A 563 23.88 -4.52 -16.49
C ALA A 563 22.66 -3.65 -16.16
N ARG A 564 21.94 -3.96 -15.07
CA ARG A 564 20.71 -3.27 -14.64
C ARG A 564 20.82 -2.56 -13.29
N ALA A 565 22.00 -2.53 -12.67
CA ALA A 565 22.28 -1.87 -11.40
C ALA A 565 22.27 -0.34 -11.53
N PHE A 566 21.09 0.22 -11.78
CA PHE A 566 20.87 1.66 -11.81
C PHE A 566 20.36 2.16 -10.46
N ARG A 567 20.62 3.43 -10.15
CA ARG A 567 20.19 4.10 -8.91
C ARG A 567 18.74 3.77 -8.57
N ASP A 568 18.43 3.43 -7.32
CA ASP A 568 17.06 3.16 -6.82
C ASP A 568 16.38 1.90 -7.41
N GLU A 569 17.07 1.12 -8.24
CA GLU A 569 16.57 -0.17 -8.74
C GLU A 569 16.96 -1.30 -7.79
N PRO A 570 16.12 -2.35 -7.65
CA PRO A 570 16.46 -3.48 -6.80
C PRO A 570 17.74 -4.20 -7.27
N GLU A 571 18.05 -4.14 -8.57
CA GLU A 571 19.26 -4.74 -9.14
C GLU A 571 20.54 -4.05 -8.63
N GLU A 572 20.50 -2.76 -8.28
CA GLU A 572 21.65 -2.04 -7.73
C GLU A 572 22.02 -2.57 -6.34
N ALA A 573 21.03 -2.70 -5.46
CA ALA A 573 21.22 -3.29 -4.14
C ALA A 573 21.68 -4.75 -4.24
N ALA A 574 21.07 -5.54 -5.13
CA ALA A 574 21.45 -6.92 -5.36
C ALA A 574 22.89 -7.06 -5.88
N PHE A 575 23.28 -6.22 -6.86
CA PHE A 575 24.64 -6.19 -7.40
C PHE A 575 25.67 -5.81 -6.33
N LEU A 576 25.37 -4.78 -5.54
CA LEU A 576 26.23 -4.34 -4.44
C LEU A 576 26.46 -5.46 -3.43
N ILE A 577 25.38 -6.04 -2.89
CA ILE A 577 25.45 -7.07 -1.84
C ILE A 577 26.21 -8.29 -2.35
N LEU A 578 25.87 -8.78 -3.55
CA LEU A 578 26.48 -9.97 -4.13
C LEU A 578 27.97 -9.74 -4.46
N SER A 579 28.34 -8.54 -4.91
CA SER A 579 29.74 -8.18 -5.14
C SER A 579 30.57 -8.19 -3.86
N LEU A 580 30.00 -7.68 -2.76
CA LEU A 580 30.66 -7.67 -1.45
C LEU A 580 30.84 -9.08 -0.89
N ILE A 581 29.80 -9.92 -0.96
CA ILE A 581 29.86 -11.32 -0.50
C ILE A 581 30.97 -12.10 -1.20
N HIS A 582 31.12 -11.88 -2.51
CA HIS A 582 32.13 -12.54 -3.33
C HIS A 582 33.46 -11.79 -3.44
N LYS A 583 33.65 -10.73 -2.63
CA LYS A 583 34.89 -9.94 -2.53
C LYS A 583 35.40 -9.47 -3.91
N LYS A 584 34.49 -9.01 -4.77
CA LYS A 584 34.85 -8.47 -6.08
C LYS A 584 35.64 -7.15 -5.93
N GLU A 585 36.51 -6.88 -6.89
CA GLU A 585 37.32 -5.67 -6.89
C GLU A 585 36.45 -4.41 -7.01
N VAL A 586 36.70 -3.40 -6.17
CA VAL A 586 35.92 -2.16 -6.13
C VAL A 586 36.31 -1.24 -7.29
N THR A 587 35.77 -1.54 -8.46
CA THR A 587 35.98 -0.78 -9.70
C THR A 587 34.66 -0.49 -10.41
N GLY A 588 34.70 0.33 -11.48
CA GLY A 588 33.56 0.57 -12.36
C GLY A 588 32.28 0.97 -11.62
N ARG A 589 31.19 0.24 -11.89
CA ARG A 589 29.85 0.49 -11.31
C ARG A 589 29.82 0.27 -9.80
N LEU A 590 30.55 -0.72 -9.27
CA LEU A 590 30.60 -0.99 -7.82
C LEU A 590 31.21 0.18 -7.05
N LYS A 591 32.29 0.75 -7.57
CA LYS A 591 32.91 1.95 -7.00
C LYS A 591 31.94 3.14 -6.99
N GLN A 592 31.25 3.39 -8.12
CA GLN A 592 30.25 4.46 -8.21
C GLN A 592 29.11 4.32 -7.20
N ILE A 593 28.64 3.10 -6.93
CA ILE A 593 27.59 2.85 -5.94
C ILE A 593 28.10 3.12 -4.52
N LEU A 594 29.27 2.62 -4.17
CA LEU A 594 29.86 2.77 -2.84
C LEU A 594 30.21 4.23 -2.50
N GLU A 595 30.67 5.00 -3.48
CA GLU A 595 30.99 6.43 -3.30
C GLU A 595 29.74 7.29 -3.07
N ARG A 596 28.56 6.86 -3.54
CA ARG A 596 27.28 7.58 -3.36
C ARG A 596 26.59 7.29 -2.03
N ALA A 597 26.86 6.12 -1.44
CA ALA A 597 26.19 5.64 -0.22
C ALA A 597 26.25 6.59 1.01
N PRO A 598 27.27 7.46 1.21
CA PRO A 598 27.29 8.39 2.35
C PRO A 598 26.28 9.55 2.25
N GLU A 599 25.76 9.88 1.06
CA GLU A 599 24.94 11.08 0.86
C GLU A 599 23.48 10.93 1.34
N GLU A 600 23.01 9.71 1.64
CA GLU A 600 21.59 9.43 1.94
C GLU A 600 21.28 9.29 3.44
N THR A 601 21.91 10.10 4.29
CA THR A 601 21.58 10.12 5.73
C THR A 601 21.20 11.51 6.24
N PHE A 602 19.91 11.63 6.59
CA PHE A 602 19.24 12.70 7.34
C PHE A 602 19.13 14.08 6.65
N GLY A 603 17.95 14.34 6.07
CA GLY A 603 17.53 15.68 5.63
C GLY A 603 16.82 15.76 4.27
N ASP A 604 16.48 14.65 3.62
CA ASP A 604 15.89 14.67 2.27
C ASP A 604 14.61 15.52 2.21
N LYS A 605 14.57 16.43 1.23
CA LYS A 605 13.34 17.07 0.78
C LYS A 605 12.30 15.98 0.44
N PRO A 606 11.01 16.21 0.68
CA PRO A 606 9.98 15.27 0.31
C PRO A 606 10.02 15.01 -1.21
N HIS A 607 9.88 13.75 -1.63
CA HIS A 607 9.98 13.33 -3.02
C HIS A 607 9.02 12.17 -3.31
N LEU A 608 8.61 12.03 -4.56
CA LEU A 608 7.84 10.91 -5.08
C LEU A 608 8.78 9.84 -5.65
N ARG A 609 8.45 8.57 -5.45
CA ARG A 609 9.08 7.45 -6.16
C ARG A 609 8.13 6.96 -7.24
N LEU A 610 8.45 7.26 -8.49
CA LEU A 610 7.57 6.97 -9.63
C LEU A 610 8.23 5.99 -10.58
N GLY A 611 7.55 4.89 -10.89
CA GLY A 611 7.88 4.03 -12.02
C GLY A 611 7.55 4.75 -13.31
N LEU A 612 8.56 5.09 -14.11
CA LEU A 612 8.39 5.77 -15.39
C LEU A 612 8.88 4.86 -16.53
N LYS A 613 8.05 4.74 -17.56
CA LYS A 613 8.33 4.01 -18.78
C LYS A 613 8.96 4.93 -19.82
N CYS A 614 10.02 4.48 -20.46
CA CYS A 614 10.62 5.21 -21.57
C CYS A 614 9.88 4.92 -22.88
N LYS A 615 9.37 5.96 -23.55
CA LYS A 615 8.79 5.91 -24.90
C LYS A 615 9.80 5.51 -25.97
N HIS A 616 11.09 5.73 -25.73
CA HIS A 616 12.16 5.41 -26.70
C HIS A 616 12.59 3.94 -26.64
N CYS A 617 13.02 3.45 -25.47
CA CYS A 617 13.51 2.06 -25.33
C CYS A 617 12.49 1.09 -24.70
N GLY A 618 11.36 1.57 -24.18
CA GLY A 618 10.32 0.75 -23.55
C GLY A 618 10.58 0.36 -22.10
N GLU A 619 11.79 0.59 -21.57
CA GLU A 619 12.18 0.22 -20.21
C GLU A 619 11.44 1.03 -19.14
N ILE A 620 11.15 0.39 -18.02
CA ILE A 620 10.51 1.00 -16.86
C ILE A 620 11.55 1.08 -15.73
N PHE A 621 11.74 2.26 -15.15
CA PHE A 621 12.64 2.47 -14.01
C PHE A 621 11.96 3.35 -12.96
N THR A 622 12.38 3.23 -11.71
CA THR A 622 11.92 4.03 -10.58
C THR A 622 12.70 5.33 -10.49
N TYR A 623 12.06 6.48 -10.46
CA TYR A 623 12.74 7.77 -10.33
C TYR A 623 12.31 8.47 -9.05
N ARG A 624 13.26 9.13 -8.38
CA ARG A 624 12.99 10.07 -7.29
C ARG A 624 12.68 11.42 -7.93
N ILE A 625 11.45 11.90 -7.75
CA ILE A 625 10.92 13.11 -8.37
C ILE A 625 10.53 14.08 -7.26
N GLU A 626 11.16 15.25 -7.21
CA GLU A 626 10.88 16.26 -6.18
C GLU A 626 9.53 16.94 -6.40
N HIS A 627 9.16 17.18 -7.66
CA HIS A 627 7.92 17.88 -7.98
C HIS A 627 7.34 17.49 -9.35
N VAL A 628 6.02 17.49 -9.46
CA VAL A 628 5.27 17.17 -10.68
C VAL A 628 4.25 18.26 -10.96
N HIS A 629 4.23 18.79 -12.19
CA HIS A 629 3.14 19.65 -12.65
C HIS A 629 2.17 18.86 -13.53
N LEU A 630 0.87 19.05 -13.28
CA LEU A 630 -0.20 18.46 -14.09
C LEU A 630 -1.05 19.52 -14.78
N ASP A 631 -1.54 19.19 -15.96
CA ASP A 631 -2.59 19.92 -16.65
C ASP A 631 -3.96 19.29 -16.34
N ILE A 632 -4.74 19.94 -15.49
CA ILE A 632 -6.07 19.48 -15.09
C ILE A 632 -7.10 19.50 -16.22
N GLU A 633 -6.82 20.22 -17.32
CA GLU A 633 -7.69 20.27 -18.49
C GLU A 633 -7.28 19.27 -19.58
N ALA A 634 -6.14 18.59 -19.40
CA ALA A 634 -5.68 17.60 -20.36
C ALA A 634 -6.60 16.37 -20.35
N LYS A 635 -6.83 15.82 -21.55
CA LYS A 635 -7.74 14.68 -21.79
C LYS A 635 -7.06 13.33 -21.66
N ASP A 636 -5.77 13.30 -21.41
CA ASP A 636 -5.02 12.07 -21.22
C ASP A 636 -5.31 11.47 -19.84
N GLU A 637 -5.01 10.18 -19.68
CA GLU A 637 -5.33 9.41 -18.48
C GLU A 637 -4.67 9.97 -17.20
N PHE A 638 -3.58 10.75 -17.33
CA PHE A 638 -2.77 11.22 -16.20
C PHE A 638 -2.62 12.75 -16.09
N GLY A 639 -3.31 13.53 -16.93
CA GLY A 639 -3.23 15.00 -16.89
C GLY A 639 -1.90 15.59 -17.39
N ASP A 640 -1.32 15.01 -18.44
CA ASP A 640 -0.06 15.35 -19.15
C ASP A 640 1.07 15.76 -18.20
N PRO A 641 1.50 14.84 -17.30
CA PRO A 641 2.46 15.15 -16.25
C PRO A 641 3.79 15.60 -16.83
N VAL A 642 4.36 16.64 -16.22
CA VAL A 642 5.76 16.99 -16.39
C VAL A 642 6.49 16.94 -15.05
N PHE A 643 7.67 16.34 -15.08
CA PHE A 643 8.49 16.13 -13.92
C PHE A 643 9.55 17.24 -13.84
N VAL A 644 9.79 17.80 -12.65
CA VAL A 644 10.80 18.85 -12.43
C VAL A 644 12.19 18.22 -12.32
N GLY A 645 13.21 18.87 -12.89
CA GLY A 645 14.60 18.44 -12.86
C GLY A 645 15.07 17.77 -14.15
N GLU A 646 16.37 17.48 -14.24
CA GLU A 646 16.94 16.83 -15.42
C GLU A 646 16.70 15.32 -15.39
N ILE A 647 15.60 14.89 -16.02
CA ILE A 647 15.19 13.49 -16.00
C ILE A 647 15.44 12.84 -17.35
N ARG A 648 16.37 11.88 -17.34
CA ARG A 648 16.78 11.07 -18.50
C ARG A 648 16.45 9.62 -18.27
N CYS A 649 16.16 8.89 -19.34
CA CYS A 649 16.06 7.44 -19.25
C CYS A 649 17.38 6.84 -18.74
N LYS A 650 17.36 6.08 -17.64
CA LYS A 650 18.57 5.45 -17.08
C LYS A 650 19.31 4.55 -18.09
N ALA A 651 18.57 3.88 -18.98
CA ALA A 651 19.14 2.99 -19.99
C ALA A 651 19.63 3.73 -21.25
N CYS A 652 18.76 4.48 -21.94
CA CYS A 652 19.09 5.07 -23.25
C CYS A 652 19.49 6.55 -23.18
N GLN A 653 19.43 7.18 -22.00
CA GLN A 653 19.78 8.59 -21.76
C GLN A 653 18.94 9.63 -22.54
N THR A 654 17.91 9.19 -23.26
CA THR A 654 16.94 10.05 -23.92
C THR A 654 16.21 10.92 -22.88
N GLN A 655 16.21 12.23 -23.12
CA GLN A 655 15.50 13.24 -22.32
C GLN A 655 14.00 13.25 -22.66
N ASP A 656 13.17 13.58 -21.66
CA ASP A 656 11.74 13.88 -21.82
C ASP A 656 10.91 12.81 -22.56
N ALA A 657 11.43 11.59 -22.60
CA ALA A 657 10.80 10.44 -23.21
C ALA A 657 10.13 9.54 -22.16
N LEU A 658 9.85 10.03 -20.96
CA LEU A 658 9.32 9.23 -19.87
C LEU A 658 7.82 9.49 -19.67
N GLU A 659 7.04 8.43 -19.47
CA GLU A 659 5.62 8.46 -19.12
C GLU A 659 5.38 7.69 -17.81
N PRO A 660 4.40 8.11 -16.99
CA PRO A 660 4.05 7.36 -15.80
C PRO A 660 3.47 5.98 -16.16
N THR A 661 3.77 4.98 -15.35
CA THR A 661 2.99 3.73 -15.34
C THR A 661 1.61 3.97 -14.71
N PRO A 662 0.63 3.06 -14.88
CA PRO A 662 -0.68 3.16 -14.23
C PRO A 662 -0.59 3.29 -12.69
N GLU A 663 0.38 2.61 -12.08
CA GLU A 663 0.66 2.71 -10.64
C GLU A 663 1.16 4.11 -10.25
N SER A 664 2.13 4.64 -11.00
CA SER A 664 2.61 6.02 -10.82
C SER A 664 1.50 7.05 -11.03
N GLY A 665 0.60 6.82 -11.99
CA GLY A 665 -0.59 7.65 -12.19
C GLY A 665 -1.49 7.72 -10.96
N ARG A 666 -1.72 6.59 -10.27
CA ARG A 666 -2.47 6.54 -9.01
C ARG A 666 -1.76 7.30 -7.89
N ILE A 667 -0.43 7.17 -7.78
CA ILE A 667 0.37 7.90 -6.79
C ILE A 667 0.22 9.42 -7.01
N ILE A 668 0.41 9.88 -8.25
CA ILE A 668 0.27 11.28 -8.63
C ILE A 668 -1.14 11.81 -8.31
N ALA A 669 -2.18 11.06 -8.69
CA ALA A 669 -3.57 11.44 -8.45
C ALA A 669 -3.91 11.56 -6.95
N ASN A 670 -3.40 10.64 -6.11
CA ASN A 670 -3.60 10.70 -4.67
C ASN A 670 -2.98 11.96 -4.07
N HIS A 671 -1.74 12.30 -4.44
CA HIS A 671 -1.09 13.53 -3.98
C HIS A 671 -1.82 14.79 -4.45
N MET A 672 -2.36 14.79 -5.67
CA MET A 672 -3.20 15.89 -6.17
C MET A 672 -4.48 16.05 -5.34
N LEU A 673 -5.17 14.96 -5.02
CA LEU A 673 -6.39 14.99 -4.20
C LEU A 673 -6.09 15.48 -2.77
N SER A 674 -4.99 15.02 -2.16
CA SER A 674 -4.54 15.50 -0.86
C SER A 674 -4.24 17.00 -0.87
N PHE A 675 -3.58 17.50 -1.92
CA PHE A 675 -3.32 18.92 -2.10
C PHE A 675 -4.63 19.72 -2.21
N LEU A 676 -5.56 19.30 -3.07
CA LEU A 676 -6.84 19.99 -3.24
C LEU A 676 -7.69 19.98 -1.96
N SER A 677 -7.63 18.91 -1.16
CA SER A 677 -8.32 18.87 0.15
C SER A 677 -7.69 19.83 1.15
N ALA A 678 -6.35 19.80 1.27
CA ALA A 678 -5.62 20.69 2.17
C ALA A 678 -5.80 22.17 1.81
N ALA A 679 -5.80 22.49 0.50
CA ALA A 679 -6.08 23.82 -0.01
C ALA A 679 -7.49 24.29 0.38
N ARG A 680 -8.52 23.44 0.21
CA ARG A 680 -9.90 23.76 0.64
C ARG A 680 -10.04 23.95 2.14
N ALA A 681 -9.23 23.25 2.93
CA ALA A 681 -9.23 23.34 4.38
C ALA A 681 -8.35 24.50 4.93
N GLY A 682 -7.65 25.24 4.08
CA GLY A 682 -6.70 26.29 4.51
C GLY A 682 -5.46 25.74 5.24
N GLN A 683 -5.10 24.47 5.04
CA GLN A 683 -4.06 23.75 5.79
C GLN A 683 -2.78 23.49 4.98
N LEU A 684 -2.42 24.39 4.06
CA LEU A 684 -1.18 24.28 3.28
C LEU A 684 0.04 24.61 4.14
N THR A 685 0.56 23.61 4.84
CA THR A 685 1.74 23.75 5.72
C THR A 685 3.05 23.29 5.07
N THR A 686 2.96 22.55 3.96
CA THR A 686 4.12 22.07 3.20
C THR A 686 3.90 22.28 1.69
N PRO A 687 4.96 22.56 0.91
CA PRO A 687 4.84 22.68 -0.53
C PRO A 687 4.36 21.35 -1.13
N PRO A 688 3.31 21.34 -1.96
CA PRO A 688 2.80 20.11 -2.54
C PRO A 688 3.82 19.47 -3.47
N LEU A 689 3.88 18.14 -3.50
CA LEU A 689 4.73 17.40 -4.46
C LEU A 689 4.12 17.34 -5.87
N VAL A 690 2.82 17.60 -5.97
CA VAL A 690 2.07 17.59 -7.23
C VAL A 690 1.21 18.85 -7.29
N THR A 691 1.39 19.67 -8.34
CA THR A 691 0.69 20.95 -8.50
C THR A 691 -0.04 21.01 -9.83
N PRO A 692 -1.30 21.46 -9.86
CA PRO A 692 -1.96 21.78 -11.12
C PRO A 692 -1.37 23.07 -11.68
N SER A 693 -0.87 23.04 -12.91
CA SER A 693 -0.19 24.21 -13.50
C SER A 693 -0.33 24.26 -15.01
N GLN A 694 -0.61 25.45 -15.52
CA GLN A 694 -0.64 25.77 -16.94
C GLN A 694 0.16 27.05 -17.18
N THR A 695 0.64 27.22 -18.40
CA THR A 695 1.36 28.41 -18.84
C THR A 695 0.80 28.90 -20.18
N SER A 696 1.01 30.18 -20.48
CA SER A 696 0.61 30.77 -21.77
C SER A 696 1.81 30.80 -22.70
N VAL A 697 1.75 30.07 -23.81
CA VAL A 697 2.80 30.05 -24.84
C VAL A 697 2.16 30.13 -26.21
N LEU A 698 2.78 30.87 -27.14
CA LEU A 698 2.27 31.05 -28.50
C LEU A 698 0.78 31.48 -28.56
N GLY A 699 0.32 32.26 -27.56
CA GLY A 699 -1.06 32.74 -27.44
C GLY A 699 -2.08 31.69 -26.97
N ARG A 700 -1.63 30.54 -26.45
CA ARG A 700 -2.48 29.43 -25.96
C ARG A 700 -2.13 29.11 -24.52
N ARG A 701 -3.14 28.82 -23.71
CA ARG A 701 -2.99 28.27 -22.36
C ARG A 701 -2.82 26.76 -22.45
N LEU A 702 -1.68 26.24 -21.99
CA LEU A 702 -1.28 24.83 -22.10
C LEU A 702 -0.59 24.36 -20.82
N GLY A 703 -0.73 23.09 -20.47
CA GLY A 703 0.18 22.42 -19.55
C GLY A 703 1.65 22.53 -19.99
N PHE A 704 2.56 22.47 -19.02
CA PHE A 704 4.00 22.66 -19.28
C PHE A 704 4.58 21.62 -20.26
N ALA A 705 4.15 20.36 -20.21
CA ALA A 705 4.57 19.32 -21.16
C ALA A 705 4.14 19.66 -22.59
N ALA A 706 2.87 19.99 -22.80
CA ALA A 706 2.35 20.46 -24.08
C ALA A 706 3.01 21.75 -24.57
N ALA A 707 3.30 22.68 -23.65
CA ALA A 707 3.99 23.93 -23.95
C ALA A 707 5.40 23.68 -24.51
N LEU A 708 6.20 22.82 -23.87
CA LEU A 708 7.53 22.46 -24.37
C LEU A 708 7.49 21.85 -25.78
N ARG A 709 6.55 20.93 -26.04
CA ARG A 709 6.38 20.32 -27.37
C ARG A 709 6.03 21.37 -28.43
N ALA A 710 5.07 22.25 -28.13
CA ALA A 710 4.66 23.31 -29.05
C ALA A 710 5.80 24.31 -29.35
N LEU A 711 6.61 24.65 -28.34
CA LEU A 711 7.74 25.56 -28.50
C LEU A 711 8.89 24.93 -29.29
N ASN A 712 9.18 23.64 -29.07
CA ASN A 712 10.15 22.91 -29.88
C ASN A 712 9.75 22.90 -31.36
N GLU A 713 8.49 22.55 -31.67
CA GLU A 713 7.98 22.58 -33.04
C GLU A 713 8.03 23.99 -33.66
N ALA A 714 7.73 25.04 -32.88
CA ALA A 714 7.78 26.41 -33.37
C ALA A 714 9.21 26.85 -33.73
N ILE A 715 10.20 26.48 -32.92
CA ILE A 715 11.62 26.78 -33.17
C ILE A 715 12.15 25.96 -34.36
N GLU A 716 11.73 24.70 -34.50
CA GLU A 716 12.08 23.88 -35.66
C GLU A 716 11.54 24.46 -36.97
N ARG A 717 10.31 25.00 -36.95
CA ARG A 717 9.70 25.65 -38.13
C ARG A 717 10.31 27.02 -38.41
N SER A 718 10.70 27.76 -37.38
CA SER A 718 11.26 29.12 -37.49
C SER A 718 12.44 29.30 -36.54
N PRO A 719 13.66 28.89 -36.94
CA PRO A 719 14.85 28.96 -36.07
C PRO A 719 15.19 30.38 -35.59
N ASP A 720 14.83 31.40 -36.36
CA ASP A 720 15.08 32.82 -36.05
C ASP A 720 13.95 33.46 -35.21
N GLY A 721 13.01 32.65 -34.72
CA GLY A 721 11.92 33.12 -33.86
C GLY A 721 12.39 33.43 -32.44
N ILE A 722 12.43 34.71 -32.07
CA ILE A 722 12.87 35.13 -30.72
C ILE A 722 11.87 34.78 -29.60
N ARG A 723 10.56 35.00 -29.82
CA ARG A 723 9.50 34.70 -28.83
C ARG A 723 9.47 33.24 -28.38
N PRO A 724 9.45 32.24 -29.29
CA PRO A 724 9.49 30.83 -28.89
C PRO A 724 10.72 30.46 -28.05
N ARG A 725 11.89 31.08 -28.30
CA ARG A 725 13.11 30.84 -27.52
C ARG A 725 13.00 31.41 -26.10
N ILE A 726 12.52 32.64 -25.95
CA ILE A 726 12.25 33.26 -24.64
C ILE A 726 11.23 32.42 -23.85
N GLN A 727 10.12 32.04 -24.48
CA GLN A 727 9.08 31.20 -23.85
C GLN A 727 9.64 29.83 -23.45
N ARG A 728 10.47 29.19 -24.28
CA ARG A 728 11.08 27.88 -23.96
C ARG A 728 12.10 27.98 -22.84
N ALA A 729 12.95 29.00 -22.84
CA ALA A 729 13.88 29.27 -21.76
C ALA A 729 13.16 29.44 -20.41
N ARG A 730 12.05 30.19 -20.39
CA ARG A 730 11.24 30.36 -19.18
C ARG A 730 10.65 29.04 -18.68
N VAL A 731 10.03 28.26 -19.57
CA VAL A 731 9.46 26.95 -19.20
C VAL A 731 10.56 26.00 -18.72
N ARG A 732 11.73 25.98 -19.38
CA ARG A 732 12.89 25.21 -18.95
C ARG A 732 13.42 25.64 -17.58
N MET A 733 13.40 26.94 -17.27
CA MET A 733 13.80 27.44 -15.95
C MET A 733 12.85 26.92 -14.86
N ILE A 734 11.53 27.02 -15.06
CA ILE A 734 10.51 26.52 -14.12
C ILE A 734 10.66 25.01 -13.89
N LEU A 735 10.83 24.25 -14.97
CA LEU A 735 10.97 22.80 -14.93
C LEU A 735 12.38 22.32 -14.60
N GLU A 736 13.28 23.24 -14.28
CA GLU A 736 14.64 22.93 -13.90
C GLU A 736 15.46 22.18 -14.97
N ARG A 737 15.19 22.43 -16.26
CA ARG A 737 15.80 21.75 -17.41
C ARG A 737 17.07 22.43 -17.93
N PRO A 738 17.99 21.66 -18.56
CA PRO A 738 19.15 22.24 -19.24
C PRO A 738 18.73 23.06 -20.47
N GLY A 739 19.66 23.90 -20.94
CA GLY A 739 19.52 24.67 -22.18
C GLY A 739 18.76 25.98 -22.07
N VAL A 740 18.59 26.51 -20.86
CA VAL A 740 18.06 27.88 -20.64
C VAL A 740 19.02 28.92 -21.21
N GLU A 741 20.32 28.78 -20.94
CA GLU A 741 21.34 29.72 -21.44
C GLU A 741 21.46 29.66 -22.96
N GLU A 742 21.38 28.48 -23.57
CA GLU A 742 21.41 28.30 -25.03
C GLU A 742 20.24 29.02 -25.72
N ASP A 743 19.04 28.93 -25.13
CA ASP A 743 17.87 29.63 -25.63
C ASP A 743 17.97 31.16 -25.45
N ALA A 744 18.51 31.59 -24.31
CA ALA A 744 18.74 33.00 -24.03
C ALA A 744 19.80 33.61 -24.97
N ASP A 745 20.91 32.90 -25.21
CA ASP A 745 21.96 33.31 -26.14
C ASP A 745 21.46 33.37 -27.57
N ALA A 746 20.66 32.38 -28.00
CA ALA A 746 20.04 32.41 -29.32
C ALA A 746 19.04 33.57 -29.46
N ALA A 747 18.32 33.93 -28.40
CA ALA A 747 17.46 35.12 -28.41
C ALA A 747 18.27 36.42 -28.50
N LEU A 748 19.36 36.54 -27.73
CA LEU A 748 20.25 37.72 -27.74
C LEU A 748 21.05 37.86 -29.03
N ALA A 749 21.32 36.75 -29.74
CA ALA A 749 21.92 36.78 -31.07
C ALA A 749 20.96 37.37 -32.12
N ILE A 750 19.65 37.23 -31.93
CA ILE A 750 18.61 37.81 -32.79
C ILE A 750 18.38 39.29 -32.43
N ASP A 751 18.23 39.59 -31.14
CA ASP A 751 18.12 40.96 -30.62
C ASP A 751 18.96 41.13 -29.33
N PRO A 752 20.13 41.81 -29.42
CA PRO A 752 20.97 42.09 -28.24
C PRO A 752 20.30 42.96 -27.17
N ASN A 753 19.23 43.68 -27.53
CA ASN A 753 18.46 44.54 -26.63
C ASN A 753 17.21 43.85 -26.05
N ALA A 754 17.04 42.54 -26.28
CA ALA A 754 15.96 41.76 -25.68
C ALA A 754 16.14 41.67 -24.16
N VAL A 755 15.27 42.34 -23.41
CA VAL A 755 15.36 42.43 -21.95
C VAL A 755 15.16 41.04 -21.32
N GLU A 756 14.18 40.26 -21.79
CA GLU A 756 13.95 38.91 -21.25
C GLU A 756 15.10 37.95 -21.54
N GLY A 757 15.78 38.10 -22.68
CA GLY A 757 16.96 37.30 -23.02
C GLY A 757 18.07 37.46 -21.98
N LYS A 758 18.38 38.71 -21.60
CA LYS A 758 19.37 39.01 -20.55
C LYS A 758 18.94 38.49 -19.19
N ALA A 759 17.68 38.69 -18.80
CA ALA A 759 17.13 38.22 -17.54
C ALA A 759 17.19 36.68 -17.40
N LEU A 760 16.82 35.96 -18.47
CA LEU A 760 16.86 34.49 -18.49
C LEU A 760 18.29 33.96 -18.47
N LYS A 761 19.23 34.60 -19.18
CA LYS A 761 20.65 34.27 -19.10
C LYS A 761 21.20 34.51 -17.69
N ALA A 762 20.82 35.62 -17.05
CA ALA A 762 21.19 35.90 -15.67
C ALA A 762 20.68 34.81 -14.72
N ALA A 763 19.42 34.41 -14.84
CA ALA A 763 18.85 33.33 -14.04
C ALA A 763 19.60 32.00 -14.25
N ALA A 764 19.98 31.66 -15.49
CA ALA A 764 20.76 30.46 -15.78
C ALA A 764 22.15 30.50 -15.11
N ARG A 765 22.81 31.66 -15.14
CA ARG A 765 24.10 31.89 -14.47
C ARG A 765 24.01 31.83 -12.96
N ALA A 766 22.96 32.41 -12.37
CA ALA A 766 22.69 32.31 -10.94
C ALA A 766 22.50 30.84 -10.50
N ARG A 767 21.80 30.03 -11.30
CA ARG A 767 21.63 28.59 -11.04
C ARG A 767 22.95 27.81 -11.13
N ALA A 768 23.86 28.24 -12.01
CA ALA A 768 25.23 27.74 -12.08
C ALA A 768 26.17 28.33 -11.00
N GLN A 769 25.62 29.08 -10.02
CA GLN A 769 26.34 29.78 -8.95
C GLN A 769 27.33 30.86 -9.44
N ASP A 770 27.19 31.32 -10.68
CA ASP A 770 27.92 32.45 -11.27
C ASP A 770 27.15 33.76 -10.99
N PHE A 771 27.12 34.13 -9.70
CA PHE A 771 26.30 35.25 -9.20
C PHE A 771 26.78 36.62 -9.70
N GLU A 772 28.08 36.79 -9.95
CA GLU A 772 28.65 38.04 -10.46
C GLU A 772 28.20 38.31 -11.89
N THR A 773 28.29 37.30 -12.78
CA THR A 773 27.80 37.42 -14.15
C THR A 773 26.29 37.62 -14.17
N ALA A 774 25.55 36.91 -13.32
CA ALA A 774 24.11 37.07 -13.19
C ALA A 774 23.73 38.50 -12.77
N MET A 775 24.40 39.06 -11.77
CA MET A 775 24.15 40.44 -11.31
C MET A 775 24.40 41.46 -12.42
N ARG A 776 25.51 41.35 -13.15
CA ARG A 776 25.81 42.24 -14.28
C ARG A 776 24.73 42.18 -15.37
N LEU A 777 24.29 40.97 -15.73
CA LEU A 777 23.26 40.78 -16.75
C LEU A 777 21.90 41.34 -16.32
N LEU A 778 21.54 41.24 -15.04
CA LEU A 778 20.34 41.87 -14.49
C LEU A 778 20.44 43.41 -14.52
N SER A 779 21.59 43.99 -14.13
CA SER A 779 21.81 45.44 -14.23
C SER A 779 21.67 45.94 -15.67
N GLU A 780 22.23 45.21 -16.65
CA GLU A 780 22.07 45.54 -18.06
C GLU A 780 20.61 45.43 -18.54
N ALA A 781 19.87 44.40 -18.10
CA ALA A 781 18.46 44.26 -18.40
C ALA A 781 17.64 45.41 -17.78
N TRP A 782 17.98 45.80 -16.56
CA TRP A 782 17.36 46.91 -15.84
C TRP A 782 17.54 48.24 -16.57
N HIS A 783 18.72 48.54 -17.09
CA HIS A 783 18.93 49.76 -17.90
C HIS A 783 18.13 49.75 -19.20
N LEU A 784 18.01 48.57 -19.82
CA LEU A 784 17.26 48.43 -21.07
C LEU A 784 15.74 48.51 -20.88
N VAL A 785 15.22 48.18 -19.70
CA VAL A 785 13.78 48.23 -19.42
C VAL A 785 13.29 49.64 -19.07
N GLN A 786 14.18 50.55 -18.66
CA GLN A 786 13.84 51.91 -18.27
C GLN A 786 13.06 52.67 -19.35
N LYS A 787 12.34 53.71 -18.91
CA LYS A 787 11.62 54.64 -19.79
C LYS A 787 12.61 55.27 -20.78
N ASP A 788 12.22 55.30 -22.07
CA ASP A 788 13.01 55.80 -23.21
C ASP A 788 14.26 54.99 -23.59
N ALA A 789 14.54 53.86 -22.93
CA ALA A 789 15.64 52.97 -23.29
C ALA A 789 15.32 52.12 -24.54
N PRO A 790 16.34 51.71 -25.33
CA PRO A 790 16.15 50.95 -26.56
C PRO A 790 15.73 49.49 -26.34
N GLY A 791 15.62 49.04 -25.08
CA GLY A 791 15.30 47.66 -24.75
C GLY A 791 13.91 47.25 -25.18
N ARG A 792 13.80 46.03 -25.69
CA ARG A 792 12.54 45.45 -26.14
C ARG A 792 12.10 44.32 -25.22
N ILE A 793 10.83 44.36 -24.82
CA ILE A 793 10.13 43.28 -24.13
C ILE A 793 9.20 42.63 -25.15
N TYR A 794 9.24 41.31 -25.24
CA TYR A 794 8.54 40.54 -26.27
C TYR A 794 7.25 39.90 -25.79
N GLU A 795 7.16 39.59 -24.49
CA GLU A 795 6.04 38.85 -23.87
C GLU A 795 5.01 39.74 -23.16
N THR A 796 5.38 40.95 -22.74
CA THR A 796 4.46 41.88 -22.06
C THR A 796 4.73 43.32 -22.49
N ASP A 797 3.67 44.11 -22.55
CA ASP A 797 3.73 45.57 -22.75
C ASP A 797 3.91 46.33 -21.42
N ASP A 798 3.75 45.64 -20.28
CA ASP A 798 3.91 46.20 -18.95
C ASP A 798 5.39 46.24 -18.52
N ARG A 799 6.06 47.31 -18.94
CA ARG A 799 7.48 47.55 -18.64
C ARG A 799 7.74 47.78 -17.15
N GLU A 800 6.79 48.35 -16.41
CA GLU A 800 6.96 48.74 -15.02
C GLU A 800 6.95 47.52 -14.09
N THR A 801 6.01 46.61 -14.31
CA THR A 801 5.98 45.32 -13.59
C THR A 801 7.21 44.48 -13.92
N PHE A 802 7.63 44.46 -15.20
CA PHE A 802 8.85 43.73 -15.58
C PHE A 802 10.09 44.31 -14.91
N ALA A 803 10.20 45.64 -14.87
CA ALA A 803 11.28 46.33 -14.18
C ALA A 803 11.31 45.93 -12.70
N SER A 804 10.18 46.01 -12.01
CA SER A 804 10.06 45.63 -10.60
C SER A 804 10.56 44.20 -10.34
N GLY A 805 10.20 43.25 -11.20
CA GLY A 805 10.71 41.88 -11.10
C GLY A 805 12.22 41.73 -11.31
N LEU A 806 12.85 42.60 -12.11
CA LEU A 806 14.32 42.65 -12.22
C LEU A 806 14.96 43.16 -10.93
N GLU A 807 14.39 44.19 -10.29
CA GLU A 807 14.88 44.69 -8.98
C GLU A 807 14.81 43.57 -7.93
N ASP A 808 13.72 42.80 -7.91
CA ASP A 808 13.52 41.72 -6.94
C ASP A 808 14.53 40.59 -7.13
N ASN A 809 14.81 40.23 -8.38
CA ASN A 809 15.87 39.27 -8.70
C ASN A 809 17.24 39.77 -8.27
N MET A 810 17.56 41.05 -8.49
CA MET A 810 18.83 41.64 -8.05
C MET A 810 18.94 41.70 -6.52
N LEU A 811 17.84 42.03 -5.83
CA LEU A 811 17.77 42.02 -4.37
C LEU A 811 18.03 40.62 -3.80
N SER A 812 17.45 39.59 -4.41
CA SER A 812 17.70 38.19 -4.05
C SER A 812 19.18 37.82 -4.24
N LEU A 813 19.80 38.21 -5.36
CA LEU A 813 21.20 37.92 -5.65
C LEU A 813 22.18 38.70 -4.75
N ALA A 814 21.82 39.88 -4.25
CA ALA A 814 22.69 40.72 -3.44
C ALA A 814 23.14 40.04 -2.12
N HIS A 815 22.42 39.01 -1.67
CA HIS A 815 22.82 38.18 -0.54
C HIS A 815 23.97 37.21 -0.86
N HIS A 816 24.23 36.94 -2.14
CA HIS A 816 25.20 35.95 -2.61
C HIS A 816 26.44 36.55 -3.28
N THR A 817 26.45 37.85 -3.57
CA THR A 817 27.58 38.54 -4.23
C THR A 817 27.73 39.98 -3.78
N ALA A 818 28.98 40.49 -3.80
CA ALA A 818 29.31 41.90 -3.60
C ALA A 818 29.47 42.68 -4.92
N ALA A 819 29.07 42.08 -6.04
CA ALA A 819 29.12 42.73 -7.35
C ALA A 819 28.32 44.05 -7.34
N PRO A 820 28.86 45.13 -7.94
CA PRO A 820 28.19 46.42 -7.94
C PRO A 820 26.86 46.35 -8.70
N THR A 821 25.83 46.96 -8.12
CA THR A 821 24.50 47.10 -8.71
C THR A 821 24.22 48.58 -8.98
N ASP A 822 23.61 48.89 -10.12
CA ASP A 822 23.26 50.27 -10.47
C ASP A 822 21.93 50.73 -9.84
N ILE A 823 21.27 49.85 -9.07
CA ILE A 823 20.04 50.15 -8.34
C ILE A 823 20.32 50.44 -6.87
N ASP A 824 19.49 51.30 -6.26
CA ASP A 824 19.46 51.50 -4.82
C ASP A 824 18.77 50.31 -4.15
N LEU A 825 19.57 49.36 -3.64
CA LEU A 825 19.09 48.17 -2.95
C LEU A 825 18.26 48.49 -1.69
N GLY A 826 18.52 49.62 -1.03
CA GLY A 826 17.75 50.06 0.13
C GLY A 826 16.34 50.50 -0.27
N ALA A 827 16.24 51.28 -1.34
CA ALA A 827 14.97 51.71 -1.90
C ALA A 827 14.19 50.53 -2.54
N ALA A 828 14.88 49.61 -3.21
CA ALA A 828 14.29 48.40 -3.78
C ALA A 828 13.69 47.50 -2.68
N ARG A 829 14.42 47.29 -1.57
CA ARG A 829 13.92 46.51 -0.42
C ARG A 829 12.68 47.15 0.22
N ALA A 830 12.62 48.49 0.29
CA ALA A 830 11.44 49.19 0.79
C ALA A 830 10.23 49.00 -0.12
N ARG A 831 10.41 49.15 -1.45
CA ARG A 831 9.34 48.89 -2.44
C ARG A 831 8.87 47.43 -2.43
N PHE A 832 9.79 46.47 -2.28
CA PHE A 832 9.46 45.06 -2.18
C PHE A 832 8.58 44.77 -0.95
N ALA A 833 8.96 45.29 0.22
CA ALA A 833 8.20 45.12 1.44
C ALA A 833 6.80 45.79 1.39
N GLU A 834 6.69 46.95 0.73
CA GLU A 834 5.40 47.61 0.50
C GLU A 834 4.48 46.77 -0.39
N ARG A 835 5.01 46.23 -1.50
CA ARG A 835 4.25 45.32 -2.38
C ARG A 835 3.83 44.03 -1.68
N GLU A 836 4.71 43.41 -0.89
CA GLU A 836 4.36 42.22 -0.11
C GLU A 836 3.21 42.51 0.87
N ALA A 837 3.24 43.67 1.55
CA ALA A 837 2.18 44.08 2.47
C ALA A 837 0.85 44.37 1.73
N GLU A 838 0.90 44.96 0.54
CA GLU A 838 -0.27 45.17 -0.32
C GLU A 838 -0.86 43.86 -0.83
N GLU A 839 -0.02 42.91 -1.26
CA GLU A 839 -0.45 41.59 -1.72
C GLU A 839 -1.04 40.75 -0.58
N GLU A 840 -0.44 40.78 0.61
CA GLU A 840 -0.97 40.15 1.82
C GLU A 840 -2.35 40.74 2.20
N ALA A 841 -2.49 42.06 2.15
CA ALA A 841 -3.77 42.73 2.38
C ALA A 841 -4.83 42.37 1.32
N HIS A 842 -4.43 42.26 0.04
CA HIS A 842 -5.33 41.86 -1.04
C HIS A 842 -5.76 40.40 -0.93
N LEU A 843 -4.86 39.47 -0.59
CA LEU A 843 -5.17 38.06 -0.34
C LEU A 843 -6.09 37.90 0.87
N ALA A 844 -5.86 38.66 1.95
CA ALA A 844 -6.77 38.71 3.10
C ALA A 844 -8.17 39.19 2.70
N ALA A 845 -8.27 40.25 1.89
CA ALA A 845 -9.54 40.76 1.40
C ALA A 845 -10.26 39.78 0.45
N GLN A 846 -9.52 39.04 -0.39
CA GLN A 846 -10.08 37.98 -1.25
C GLN A 846 -10.59 36.80 -0.42
N ALA A 847 -9.86 36.36 0.60
CA ALA A 847 -10.29 35.30 1.50
C ALA A 847 -11.57 35.69 2.27
N GLU A 848 -11.64 36.94 2.76
CA GLU A 848 -12.85 37.48 3.39
C GLU A 848 -14.05 37.53 2.42
N ALA A 849 -13.82 37.89 1.15
CA ALA A 849 -14.85 37.92 0.12
C ALA A 849 -15.36 36.52 -0.26
N GLU A 850 -14.46 35.55 -0.42
CA GLU A 850 -14.82 34.14 -0.69
C GLU A 850 -15.55 33.52 0.51
N GLU A 851 -15.14 33.83 1.74
CA GLU A 851 -15.83 33.38 2.95
C GLU A 851 -17.23 33.99 3.05
N ALA A 852 -17.39 35.29 2.74
CA ALA A 852 -18.69 35.95 2.68
C ALA A 852 -19.60 35.35 1.60
N GLU A 853 -19.06 35.01 0.43
CA GLU A 853 -19.82 34.35 -0.65
C GLU A 853 -20.22 32.92 -0.27
N ALA A 854 -19.33 32.15 0.37
CA ALA A 854 -19.62 30.81 0.89
C ALA A 854 -20.69 30.84 1.99
N GLN A 855 -20.63 31.82 2.91
CA GLN A 855 -21.63 32.02 3.95
C GLN A 855 -22.99 32.43 3.36
N ALA A 856 -23.01 33.28 2.34
CA ALA A 856 -24.23 33.66 1.62
C ALA A 856 -24.86 32.46 0.89
N HIS A 857 -24.03 31.62 0.26
CA HIS A 857 -24.49 30.40 -0.42
C HIS A 857 -25.03 29.34 0.57
N ALA A 858 -24.43 29.24 1.76
CA ALA A 858 -24.90 28.38 2.85
C ALA A 858 -26.22 28.89 3.48
N GLN A 859 -26.38 30.21 3.63
CA GLN A 859 -27.64 30.82 4.09
C GLN A 859 -28.76 30.63 3.05
N GLY A 860 -28.48 30.80 1.76
CA GLY A 860 -29.45 30.55 0.69
C GLY A 860 -29.94 29.10 0.65
N ALA A 861 -29.04 28.14 0.87
CA ALA A 861 -29.39 26.72 0.98
C ALA A 861 -30.25 26.39 2.23
N ARG A 862 -30.02 27.08 3.36
CA ARG A 862 -30.83 26.93 4.58
C ARG A 862 -32.22 27.56 4.45
N SER A 863 -32.34 28.70 3.78
CA SER A 863 -33.64 29.32 3.49
C SER A 863 -34.49 28.45 2.56
N ALA A 864 -33.89 27.89 1.50
CA ALA A 864 -34.59 26.97 0.59
C ALA A 864 -35.05 25.66 1.26
N ALA A 865 -34.30 25.17 2.26
CA ALA A 865 -34.69 24.01 3.05
C ALA A 865 -35.86 24.31 4.02
N ASN A 866 -35.89 25.52 4.60
CA ASN A 866 -36.99 25.97 5.46
C ASN A 866 -38.30 26.17 4.68
N ASP A 867 -38.24 26.72 3.47
CA ASP A 867 -39.41 26.92 2.61
C ASP A 867 -40.03 25.59 2.16
N GLN A 868 -39.21 24.56 1.92
CA GLN A 868 -39.69 23.20 1.64
C GLN A 868 -40.32 22.52 2.86
N GLU A 869 -39.89 22.87 4.07
CA GLU A 869 -40.45 22.32 5.32
C GLU A 869 -41.79 22.98 5.70
N THR A 870 -42.01 24.23 5.30
CA THR A 870 -43.31 24.91 5.41
C THR A 870 -44.34 24.39 4.40
N ASP A 871 -43.94 24.17 3.15
CA ASP A 871 -44.81 23.58 2.11
C ASP A 871 -45.20 22.12 2.43
N ALA A 872 -44.31 21.37 3.08
CA ALA A 872 -44.59 20.00 3.51
C ALA A 872 -45.56 19.90 4.71
N ARG A 873 -45.67 20.95 5.53
CA ARG A 873 -46.63 21.01 6.66
C ARG A 873 -48.05 21.32 6.19
N ASP A 874 -48.23 22.18 5.18
CA ASP A 874 -49.54 22.49 4.61
C ASP A 874 -50.11 21.35 3.74
N ALA A 875 -49.26 20.46 3.21
CA ALA A 875 -49.67 19.31 2.42
C ALA A 875 -50.22 18.11 3.23
N LEU A 876 -50.12 18.13 4.58
CA LEU A 876 -50.54 17.04 5.46
C LEU A 876 -52.00 17.15 5.97
N ASP A 877 -52.74 18.22 5.63
CA ASP A 877 -54.12 18.46 6.12
C ASP A 877 -55.22 18.24 5.05
N ALA A 878 -54.93 17.55 3.94
CA ALA A 878 -55.90 17.26 2.88
C ALA A 878 -56.29 15.75 2.81
N PRO A 879 -57.59 15.37 2.80
CA PRO A 879 -57.99 13.98 2.83
C PRO A 879 -57.87 13.27 1.47
N ARG A 880 -57.28 12.07 1.52
CA ARG A 880 -56.95 11.16 0.41
C ARG A 880 -58.18 10.55 -0.29
N ARG A 881 -58.12 10.43 -1.63
CA ARG A 881 -58.82 9.40 -2.42
C ARG A 881 -57.80 8.62 -3.26
N GLY A 882 -57.72 7.31 -3.04
CA GLY A 882 -57.04 6.36 -3.94
C GLY A 882 -58.03 5.66 -4.88
N PRO A 883 -57.68 4.49 -5.45
CA PRO A 883 -56.42 4.15 -6.12
C PRO A 883 -56.71 3.51 -7.52
N ARG A 884 -55.68 3.23 -8.34
CA ARG A 884 -55.64 1.97 -9.12
C ARG A 884 -54.29 1.66 -9.79
N ASN A 885 -53.98 0.38 -9.72
CA ASN A 885 -52.78 -0.38 -10.07
C ASN A 885 -52.46 -0.41 -11.57
N ALA A 886 -51.18 -0.62 -11.92
CA ALA A 886 -50.68 -1.88 -12.48
C ALA A 886 -49.20 -1.80 -12.89
N SER A 887 -48.43 -2.74 -12.37
CA SER A 887 -47.11 -3.20 -12.86
C SER A 887 -47.26 -4.03 -14.14
N VAL A 888 -46.28 -3.99 -15.06
CA VAL A 888 -45.60 -5.17 -15.67
C VAL A 888 -44.23 -4.73 -16.27
N ALA A 889 -43.33 -5.71 -16.34
CA ALA A 889 -41.88 -5.70 -16.43
C ALA A 889 -41.19 -5.44 -17.80
N SER A 890 -39.91 -5.02 -17.68
CA SER A 890 -38.69 -5.44 -18.39
C SER A 890 -38.63 -5.55 -19.93
N ALA A 891 -37.82 -4.67 -20.54
CA ALA A 891 -36.47 -4.96 -21.10
C ALA A 891 -36.16 -4.29 -22.46
N ALA A 892 -34.94 -3.72 -22.53
CA ALA A 892 -34.11 -3.41 -23.69
C ALA A 892 -34.42 -2.16 -24.56
N LYS A 893 -33.78 -1.04 -24.22
CA LYS A 893 -32.80 -0.30 -25.06
C LYS A 893 -32.43 1.02 -24.36
N GLY A 894 -31.17 1.13 -23.96
CA GLY A 894 -30.60 2.40 -23.54
C GLY A 894 -30.50 3.34 -24.75
N ASP A 895 -30.99 4.57 -24.58
CA ASP A 895 -30.33 5.79 -25.05
C ASP A 895 -31.14 7.04 -24.63
N ASN A 896 -30.44 7.94 -23.92
CA ASN A 896 -30.51 9.39 -24.07
C ASN A 896 -31.85 10.16 -23.88
N PHE A 897 -32.66 9.88 -22.85
CA PHE A 897 -33.79 10.77 -22.49
C PHE A 897 -33.86 11.26 -21.03
N ASP A 898 -32.99 10.81 -20.12
CA ASP A 898 -33.09 11.20 -18.70
C ASP A 898 -32.41 12.54 -18.35
N ARG A 899 -31.54 13.10 -19.20
CA ARG A 899 -30.83 14.37 -18.88
C ARG A 899 -31.69 15.64 -18.92
N PHE A 900 -32.92 15.58 -19.44
CA PHE A 900 -33.76 16.78 -19.63
C PHE A 900 -35.18 16.62 -19.05
N ARG A 901 -35.40 15.65 -18.17
CA ARG A 901 -36.72 15.28 -17.62
C ARG A 901 -37.41 16.39 -16.82
N HIS A 902 -36.67 17.42 -16.41
CA HIS A 902 -37.16 18.56 -15.63
C HIS A 902 -37.21 19.89 -16.43
N VAL A 903 -36.95 19.86 -17.74
CA VAL A 903 -36.96 21.08 -18.58
C VAL A 903 -38.32 21.24 -19.26
N GLY A 904 -38.98 22.37 -19.01
CA GLY A 904 -40.26 22.69 -19.63
C GLY A 904 -40.15 22.89 -21.14
N ARG A 905 -41.18 22.49 -21.90
CA ARG A 905 -41.16 22.51 -23.38
C ARG A 905 -40.90 23.90 -23.98
N ASN A 906 -41.16 24.99 -23.23
CA ASN A 906 -40.94 26.37 -23.65
C ASN A 906 -39.67 27.01 -23.07
N ASP A 907 -38.93 26.32 -22.20
CA ASP A 907 -37.75 26.86 -21.52
C ASP A 907 -36.54 26.87 -22.45
N ALA A 908 -35.50 27.62 -22.09
CA ALA A 908 -34.24 27.62 -22.84
C ALA A 908 -33.64 26.22 -22.86
N CYS A 909 -33.20 25.77 -24.04
CA CYS A 909 -32.65 24.44 -24.19
C CYS A 909 -31.26 24.36 -23.52
N PRO A 910 -31.00 23.40 -22.60
CA PRO A 910 -29.77 23.35 -21.81
C PRO A 910 -28.50 23.04 -22.62
N CYS A 911 -28.62 22.77 -23.92
CA CYS A 911 -27.49 22.61 -24.82
C CYS A 911 -26.76 23.94 -25.16
N GLY A 912 -27.20 25.08 -24.59
CA GLY A 912 -26.57 26.38 -24.81
C GLY A 912 -26.94 27.06 -26.13
N SER A 913 -27.88 26.50 -26.91
CA SER A 913 -28.24 27.04 -28.25
C SER A 913 -29.06 28.34 -28.23
N GLY A 914 -29.50 28.80 -27.06
CA GLY A 914 -30.37 29.99 -26.91
C GLY A 914 -31.82 29.81 -27.41
N LYS A 915 -32.18 28.64 -27.95
CA LYS A 915 -33.53 28.35 -28.46
C LYS A 915 -34.42 27.68 -27.38
N LYS A 916 -35.74 27.87 -27.47
CA LYS A 916 -36.70 27.14 -26.62
C LYS A 916 -36.64 25.63 -26.86
N PHE A 917 -36.81 24.80 -25.83
CA PHE A 917 -36.64 23.36 -25.88
C PHE A 917 -37.45 22.72 -27.02
N LYS A 918 -38.72 23.09 -27.20
CA LYS A 918 -39.57 22.62 -28.32
C LYS A 918 -39.08 22.95 -29.74
N LYS A 919 -38.16 23.89 -29.90
CA LYS A 919 -37.56 24.29 -31.19
C LYS A 919 -36.11 23.82 -31.35
N CYS A 920 -35.64 22.98 -30.43
CA CYS A 920 -34.31 22.38 -30.44
C CYS A 920 -34.46 20.88 -30.14
N HIS A 921 -33.91 20.37 -29.03
CA HIS A 921 -33.97 18.96 -28.67
C HIS A 921 -35.39 18.42 -28.38
N GLY A 922 -36.37 19.28 -28.12
CA GLY A 922 -37.80 18.94 -28.01
C GLY A 922 -38.61 19.13 -29.30
N ALA A 923 -37.95 19.38 -30.43
CA ALA A 923 -38.60 19.48 -31.73
C ALA A 923 -38.95 18.08 -32.23
N THR A 924 -40.23 17.74 -32.19
CA THR A 924 -40.77 16.57 -32.90
C THR A 924 -40.70 16.87 -34.39
N ALA A 925 -39.77 16.23 -35.10
CA ALA A 925 -39.75 16.24 -36.56
C ALA A 925 -41.09 15.66 -37.06
N THR A 926 -41.84 16.47 -37.80
CA THR A 926 -42.98 15.98 -38.58
C THR A 926 -42.45 15.16 -39.75
N ARG A 927 -42.61 13.84 -39.60
CA ARG A 927 -42.34 12.73 -40.53
C ARG A 927 -40.90 12.43 -40.88
#